data_AF-A0A7C5QIL6-F1
#
_entry.id   AF-A0A7C5QIL6-F1
#
_cell.length_a   1.000
_cell.length_b   1.000
_cell.length_c   1.000
_cell.angle_alpha   90.00
_cell.angle_beta   90.00
_cell.angle_gamma   90.00
#
_symmetry.space_group_name_H-M   'P 1'
#
loop_
_entity.id
_entity.type
_entity.pdbx_description
1 polymer ?
#
loop_
_entity_poly.entity_id
_entity_poly.type
_entity_poly.pdbx_seq_one_letter_code
_entity_poly.pdbx_strand_id
1 'polypeptide(L)'
;MKGKILLFLMFFTGTSLWAARQIVSLDGRWQIADGKSATEIPVTFTHTVPVPGLVNLARPAFKDVDRFISRENLANRIRSKLAPEDWLQKYWVGKVEQDRDYFWYRRTFRAPKERAVALLKINKAQFGTAVWLNGQKLGEYAGCFTASYFPLEKAIRWNAENTLVIRIGAHPAVLPDTFPTGSDFEKIKWTPGIYDSVSLIFCDNPLIETIQVAPRIATSEILVQTTLKNHGDTPVTASLGHTVSPWKGGRKVAVSQPETVALRPGEKKTLLQTIHIPHARLWSPEDPFLYVLESSTDGDSITTRFGMREFRFDAATKRALLNGRVYYLRGSNITLHRFFEDPLCKALPWDEDWVRGLLGDLPKKMHWNYFRFCIGPVPDRWLDICDEVGLLIQNEFFVWTGGPGWYKGYSRRYDTDEMIRQYKDWMRDNWNHPSVVVWDANNETKDDTFGEKIIPAVRALDLSDRPWENSYNKPAGLNDPVEYHPYLMISGYRGPLKFKMTDLETMDGKPRKGALPSDTHPPLINEYGWLWLNRDGTPTLLTENVYAQLMGTNVTARQRLDLYAYLLAAKTEFWRAHRHYAGVIHFVYLTCSYPGVYTADHFADVTRLKLDPAFADYMGEAFKPLGVYINFFQPTLKRGQPREFIVMLINDEAIPQRGQLTLSLETRSGTVLAQTKQPFEIEALGAQTCKLSLTVSQDGGDCLLKAVAHHGGKSTVCRRWVTVTD
;
A
#
# COMPACT_ATOMS: atom_id res chain seq x y z
N MET A 1 13.89 47.29 -50.05
CA MET A 1 14.80 46.16 -50.34
C MET A 1 15.94 46.19 -49.32
N LYS A 2 16.07 45.11 -48.54
CA LYS A 2 17.23 44.64 -47.74
C LYS A 2 17.93 45.59 -46.74
N GLY A 3 17.96 45.11 -45.49
CA GLY A 3 19.20 44.91 -44.74
C GLY A 3 19.35 45.67 -43.43
N LYS A 4 19.00 45.04 -42.29
CA LYS A 4 19.62 45.36 -41.00
C LYS A 4 19.89 44.09 -40.19
N ILE A 5 21.14 44.02 -39.77
CA ILE A 5 21.83 43.03 -38.95
C ILE A 5 21.18 43.01 -37.55
N LEU A 6 20.85 41.82 -37.03
CA LEU A 6 20.47 41.63 -35.63
C LEU A 6 21.51 40.75 -34.95
N LEU A 7 22.21 41.36 -34.02
CA LEU A 7 23.26 40.79 -33.17
C LEU A 7 22.61 39.82 -32.17
N PHE A 8 22.89 38.51 -32.29
CA PHE A 8 22.49 37.53 -31.29
C PHE A 8 23.45 37.63 -30.09
N LEU A 9 22.97 38.23 -28.98
CA LEU A 9 23.64 38.08 -27.69
C LEU A 9 23.43 36.65 -27.18
N MET A 10 24.48 35.84 -27.25
CA MET A 10 24.57 34.60 -26.47
C MET A 10 24.65 34.97 -24.98
N PHE A 11 23.56 34.76 -24.24
CA PHE A 11 23.62 34.68 -22.79
C PHE A 11 24.23 33.33 -22.41
N PHE A 12 25.53 33.31 -22.12
CA PHE A 12 26.14 32.27 -21.32
C PHE A 12 25.58 32.38 -19.89
N THR A 13 24.49 31.66 -19.58
CA THR A 13 24.21 31.30 -18.20
C THR A 13 25.25 30.25 -17.81
N GLY A 14 26.23 30.64 -17.01
CA GLY A 14 27.21 29.74 -16.44
C GLY A 14 26.51 28.65 -15.64
N THR A 15 26.24 27.51 -16.28
CA THR A 15 26.00 26.25 -15.60
C THR A 15 27.34 25.87 -14.98
N SER A 16 27.49 26.11 -13.69
CA SER A 16 28.56 25.52 -12.90
C SER A 16 28.63 24.02 -13.23
N LEU A 17 29.80 23.56 -13.66
CA LEU A 17 30.12 22.15 -13.94
C LEU A 17 30.22 21.40 -12.60
N TRP A 18 29.10 21.13 -11.94
CA TRP A 18 29.09 20.22 -10.79
C TRP A 18 29.20 18.78 -11.31
N ALA A 19 29.92 17.91 -10.57
CA ALA A 19 30.07 16.50 -10.91
C ALA A 19 28.72 15.77 -10.79
N ALA A 20 27.96 15.73 -11.90
CA ALA A 20 26.66 15.08 -11.92
C ALA A 20 26.80 13.56 -11.73
N ARG A 21 26.11 13.03 -10.73
CA ARG A 21 25.90 11.58 -10.56
C ARG A 21 25.31 11.00 -11.84
N GLN A 22 25.88 9.90 -12.29
CA GLN A 22 25.32 9.13 -13.38
C GLN A 22 24.66 7.86 -12.83
N ILE A 23 23.36 7.72 -13.09
CA ILE A 23 22.60 6.50 -12.77
C ILE A 23 22.33 5.76 -14.08
N VAL A 24 22.79 4.50 -14.17
CA VAL A 24 22.56 3.63 -15.32
C VAL A 24 21.60 2.53 -14.91
N SER A 25 20.41 2.51 -15.51
CA SER A 25 19.45 1.41 -15.29
C SER A 25 19.97 0.13 -15.92
N LEU A 26 19.86 -0.96 -15.17
CA LEU A 26 20.04 -2.33 -15.64
C LEU A 26 18.70 -3.07 -15.71
N ASP A 27 17.59 -2.35 -15.85
CA ASP A 27 16.29 -2.96 -16.11
C ASP A 27 16.20 -3.47 -17.55
N GLY A 28 15.28 -4.40 -17.81
CA GLY A 28 15.09 -5.09 -19.07
C GLY A 28 15.22 -6.60 -18.93
N ARG A 29 15.62 -7.27 -20.01
CA ARG A 29 15.69 -8.73 -20.06
C ARG A 29 17.06 -9.22 -19.62
N TRP A 30 17.09 -10.11 -18.63
CA TRP A 30 18.30 -10.76 -18.12
C TRP A 30 18.32 -12.24 -18.52
N GLN A 31 19.51 -12.82 -18.58
CA GLN A 31 19.67 -14.27 -18.65
C GLN A 31 19.47 -14.86 -17.24
N ILE A 32 18.87 -16.04 -17.15
CA ILE A 32 18.61 -16.73 -15.87
C ILE A 32 18.85 -18.24 -15.97
N ALA A 33 19.33 -18.82 -14.87
CA ALA A 33 19.49 -20.26 -14.65
C ALA A 33 19.07 -20.61 -13.20
N ASP A 34 18.88 -21.88 -12.88
CA ASP A 34 18.62 -22.38 -11.54
C ASP A 34 19.71 -23.36 -11.07
N GLY A 35 19.76 -23.63 -9.76
CA GLY A 35 20.68 -24.60 -9.19
C GLY A 35 20.49 -24.80 -7.68
N LYS A 36 21.19 -25.79 -7.12
CA LYS A 36 21.23 -26.06 -5.68
C LYS A 36 22.42 -25.43 -4.97
N SER A 37 23.53 -25.22 -5.68
CA SER A 37 24.73 -24.65 -5.07
C SER A 37 24.52 -23.18 -4.73
N ALA A 38 24.92 -22.78 -3.52
CA ALA A 38 24.91 -21.38 -3.09
C ALA A 38 26.11 -20.59 -3.65
N THR A 39 27.13 -21.27 -4.18
CA THR A 39 28.42 -20.67 -4.56
C THR A 39 28.84 -20.93 -5.99
N GLU A 40 28.40 -22.03 -6.60
CA GLU A 40 28.78 -22.39 -7.97
C GLU A 40 27.85 -21.70 -8.97
N ILE A 41 28.41 -20.73 -9.70
CA ILE A 41 27.70 -20.03 -10.78
C ILE A 41 27.45 -21.02 -11.93
N PRO A 42 26.21 -21.15 -12.44
CA PRO A 42 25.92 -21.99 -13.60
C PRO A 42 26.76 -21.59 -14.83
N VAL A 43 27.27 -22.59 -15.56
CA VAL A 43 28.04 -22.35 -16.79
C VAL A 43 27.12 -21.91 -17.93
N THR A 44 25.89 -22.43 -17.97
CA THR A 44 24.91 -22.17 -19.02
C THR A 44 23.68 -21.45 -18.46
N PHE A 45 23.17 -20.49 -19.25
CA PHE A 45 21.94 -19.75 -18.94
C PHE A 45 21.00 -19.91 -20.13
N THR A 46 20.07 -20.85 -20.02
CA THR A 46 19.16 -21.25 -21.11
C THR A 46 17.83 -20.49 -21.11
N HIS A 47 17.60 -19.65 -20.10
CA HIS A 47 16.35 -18.90 -19.93
C HIS A 47 16.63 -17.39 -19.89
N THR A 48 15.58 -16.60 -20.12
CA THR A 48 15.59 -15.15 -19.91
C THR A 48 14.39 -14.73 -19.07
N VAL A 49 14.51 -13.63 -18.33
CA VAL A 49 13.46 -13.11 -17.43
C VAL A 49 13.48 -11.59 -17.42
N PRO A 50 12.33 -10.90 -17.28
CA PRO A 50 12.32 -9.47 -17.03
C PRO A 50 12.88 -9.14 -15.64
N VAL A 51 13.62 -8.04 -15.56
CA VAL A 51 14.03 -7.36 -14.33
C VAL A 51 13.68 -5.88 -14.53
N PRO A 52 12.82 -5.27 -13.70
CA PRO A 52 12.11 -5.89 -12.59
C PRO A 52 11.10 -6.95 -13.07
N GLY A 53 10.92 -8.00 -12.28
CA GLY A 53 10.02 -9.10 -12.58
C GLY A 53 10.25 -10.34 -11.72
N LEU A 54 9.32 -11.29 -11.82
CA LEU A 54 9.35 -12.56 -11.10
C LEU A 54 9.77 -13.73 -11.99
N VAL A 55 10.32 -14.78 -11.38
CA VAL A 55 10.86 -15.94 -12.11
C VAL A 55 9.79 -16.71 -12.89
N ASN A 56 8.52 -16.69 -12.46
CA ASN A 56 7.42 -17.30 -13.22
C ASN A 56 7.18 -16.62 -14.59
N LEU A 57 7.79 -15.46 -14.84
CA LEU A 57 7.80 -14.79 -16.16
C LEU A 57 8.96 -15.25 -17.06
N ALA A 58 9.85 -16.13 -16.60
CA ALA A 58 10.99 -16.59 -17.38
C ALA A 58 10.57 -17.32 -18.68
N ARG A 59 11.42 -17.23 -19.70
CA ARG A 59 11.25 -17.84 -21.03
C ARG A 59 12.55 -18.51 -21.48
N PRO A 60 12.56 -19.84 -21.74
CA PRO A 60 11.47 -20.80 -21.49
C PRO A 60 11.01 -20.80 -20.01
N ALA A 61 9.83 -21.33 -19.70
CA ALA A 61 9.37 -21.39 -18.31
C ALA A 61 10.16 -22.46 -17.53
N PHE A 62 10.47 -22.17 -16.26
CA PHE A 62 10.96 -23.18 -15.33
C PHE A 62 9.78 -24.02 -14.80
N LYS A 63 9.99 -25.32 -14.60
CA LYS A 63 9.02 -26.19 -13.92
C LYS A 63 9.01 -25.89 -12.42
N ASP A 64 7.85 -26.02 -11.78
CA ASP A 64 7.68 -25.98 -10.32
C ASP A 64 8.28 -24.74 -9.62
N VAL A 65 8.42 -23.62 -10.33
CA VAL A 65 8.69 -22.30 -9.71
C VAL A 65 7.63 -22.04 -8.66
N ASP A 66 8.02 -21.37 -7.58
CA ASP A 66 7.13 -20.88 -6.51
C ASP A 66 6.44 -21.93 -5.63
N ARG A 67 6.71 -23.21 -5.88
CA ARG A 67 6.22 -24.35 -5.09
C ARG A 67 6.93 -24.40 -3.74
N PHE A 68 6.30 -23.79 -2.74
CA PHE A 68 6.72 -23.80 -1.35
C PHE A 68 5.50 -23.60 -0.45
N ILE A 69 5.34 -24.45 0.56
CA ILE A 69 4.29 -24.31 1.57
C ILE A 69 4.93 -23.75 2.84
N SER A 70 4.63 -22.49 3.17
CA SER A 70 5.13 -21.85 4.39
C SER A 70 4.59 -22.53 5.64
N ARG A 71 5.26 -22.34 6.77
CA ARG A 71 4.77 -22.82 8.08
C ARG A 71 3.43 -22.20 8.48
N GLU A 72 3.18 -20.95 8.09
CA GLU A 72 1.91 -20.28 8.31
C GLU A 72 0.80 -20.97 7.50
N ASN A 73 1.04 -21.23 6.22
CA ASN A 73 0.08 -21.96 5.40
C ASN A 73 -0.11 -23.41 5.89
N LEU A 74 0.94 -24.08 6.35
CA LEU A 74 0.84 -25.41 6.98
C LEU A 74 -0.04 -25.37 8.23
N ALA A 75 0.19 -24.43 9.14
CA ALA A 75 -0.64 -24.25 10.34
C ALA A 75 -2.12 -24.06 9.97
N ASN A 76 -2.38 -23.29 8.90
CA ASN A 76 -3.72 -23.08 8.40
C ASN A 76 -4.35 -24.34 7.78
N ARG A 77 -3.61 -25.05 6.92
CA ARG A 77 -4.05 -26.32 6.32
C ARG A 77 -4.35 -27.38 7.37
N ILE A 78 -3.53 -27.50 8.42
CA ILE A 78 -3.74 -28.44 9.53
C ILE A 78 -5.04 -28.11 10.26
N ARG A 79 -5.27 -26.83 10.61
CA ARG A 79 -6.53 -26.38 11.20
C ARG A 79 -7.74 -26.73 10.33
N SER A 80 -7.59 -26.60 9.01
CA SER A 80 -8.62 -26.94 8.03
C SER A 80 -8.68 -28.42 7.65
N LYS A 81 -7.90 -29.30 8.32
CA LYS A 81 -7.82 -30.75 8.03
C LYS A 81 -7.40 -31.09 6.58
N LEU A 82 -6.63 -30.19 5.96
CA LEU A 82 -6.05 -30.35 4.62
C LEU A 82 -4.61 -30.87 4.64
N ALA A 83 -4.00 -31.00 5.83
CA ALA A 83 -2.66 -31.54 6.02
C ALA A 83 -2.57 -32.30 7.37
N PRO A 84 -1.70 -33.33 7.47
CA PRO A 84 -1.43 -34.05 8.72
C PRO A 84 -0.85 -33.15 9.84
N GLU A 85 -1.19 -33.42 11.10
CA GLU A 85 -0.73 -32.60 12.24
C GLU A 85 0.80 -32.59 12.40
N ASP A 86 1.49 -33.69 12.06
CA ASP A 86 2.94 -33.82 12.18
C ASP A 86 3.71 -32.96 11.16
N TRP A 87 3.05 -32.47 10.11
CA TRP A 87 3.69 -31.66 9.06
C TRP A 87 4.27 -30.35 9.60
N LEU A 88 3.64 -29.74 10.62
CA LEU A 88 4.16 -28.49 11.17
C LEU A 88 5.51 -28.69 11.85
N GLN A 89 5.71 -29.82 12.53
CA GLN A 89 6.99 -30.17 13.15
C GLN A 89 8.01 -30.62 12.10
N LYS A 90 7.57 -31.46 11.15
CA LYS A 90 8.42 -32.02 10.09
C LYS A 90 8.95 -30.97 9.13
N TYR A 91 8.13 -29.97 8.80
CA TYR A 91 8.43 -28.91 7.84
C TYR A 91 8.40 -27.54 8.50
N TRP A 92 9.07 -27.41 9.65
CA TRP A 92 9.08 -26.16 10.43
C TRP A 92 9.48 -24.96 9.58
N VAL A 93 10.58 -25.04 8.84
CA VAL A 93 11.04 -23.97 7.91
C VAL A 93 10.22 -23.85 6.62
N GLY A 94 9.11 -24.57 6.54
CA GLY A 94 8.27 -24.74 5.35
C GLY A 94 8.63 -25.98 4.54
N LYS A 95 7.68 -26.43 3.72
CA LYS A 95 7.83 -27.58 2.83
C LYS A 95 8.24 -27.10 1.45
N VAL A 96 9.48 -27.38 1.06
CA VAL A 96 10.00 -27.11 -0.29
C VAL A 96 9.44 -28.15 -1.26
N GLU A 97 8.83 -27.69 -2.35
CA GLU A 97 8.19 -28.54 -3.38
C GLU A 97 8.79 -28.28 -4.77
N GLN A 98 10.09 -28.01 -4.81
CA GLN A 98 10.87 -27.78 -6.02
C GLN A 98 12.30 -28.30 -5.84
N ASP A 99 12.95 -28.70 -6.93
CA ASP A 99 14.30 -29.30 -6.92
C ASP A 99 15.42 -28.27 -7.11
N ARG A 100 15.29 -27.10 -6.49
CA ARG A 100 16.24 -25.98 -6.58
C ARG A 100 16.22 -25.14 -5.32
N ASP A 101 17.36 -24.52 -5.01
CA ASP A 101 17.49 -23.58 -3.90
C ASP A 101 17.73 -22.15 -4.40
N TYR A 102 18.27 -21.98 -5.60
CA TYR A 102 18.69 -20.68 -6.10
C TYR A 102 18.38 -20.46 -7.57
N PHE A 103 18.14 -19.19 -7.91
CA PHE A 103 18.16 -18.66 -9.26
C PHE A 103 19.36 -17.73 -9.45
N TRP A 104 19.98 -17.81 -10.61
CA TRP A 104 21.15 -17.02 -10.98
C TRP A 104 20.78 -16.16 -12.17
N TYR A 105 20.91 -14.85 -12.01
CA TYR A 105 20.67 -13.83 -13.01
C TYR A 105 22.00 -13.36 -13.58
N ARG A 106 22.09 -13.19 -14.91
CA ARG A 106 23.29 -12.66 -15.58
C ARG A 106 22.94 -11.55 -16.55
N ARG A 107 23.73 -10.48 -16.51
CA ARG A 107 23.68 -9.36 -17.46
C ARG A 107 25.06 -8.78 -17.68
N THR A 108 25.31 -8.31 -18.90
CA THR A 108 26.52 -7.54 -19.20
C THR A 108 26.23 -6.05 -19.29
N PHE A 109 27.24 -5.23 -19.03
CA PHE A 109 27.18 -3.78 -19.20
C PHE A 109 28.56 -3.20 -19.49
N ARG A 110 28.59 -1.98 -20.05
CA ARG A 110 29.81 -1.16 -20.14
C ARG A 110 29.71 -0.02 -19.15
N ALA A 111 30.75 0.16 -18.35
CA ALA A 111 30.83 1.28 -17.43
C ALA A 111 30.99 2.59 -18.22
N PRO A 112 30.52 3.74 -17.68
CA PRO A 112 30.86 5.04 -18.24
C PRO A 112 32.35 5.37 -17.98
N LYS A 113 32.73 6.63 -18.24
CA LYS A 113 34.05 7.13 -17.83
C LYS A 113 34.29 6.84 -16.36
N GLU A 114 35.52 6.43 -16.03
CA GLU A 114 35.96 6.15 -14.66
C GLU A 114 35.67 7.31 -13.71
N ARG A 115 35.17 6.95 -12.53
CA ARG A 115 34.77 7.82 -11.42
C ARG A 115 35.28 7.24 -10.12
N ALA A 116 35.41 8.07 -9.08
CA ALA A 116 35.94 7.63 -7.79
C ALA A 116 35.02 6.62 -7.06
N VAL A 117 33.71 6.70 -7.26
CA VAL A 117 32.70 5.85 -6.61
C VAL A 117 31.85 5.13 -7.65
N ALA A 118 31.66 3.82 -7.46
CA ALA A 118 30.81 2.98 -8.29
C ALA A 118 30.03 1.99 -7.43
N LEU A 119 28.70 2.10 -7.41
CA LEU A 119 27.81 1.24 -6.61
C LEU A 119 26.79 0.52 -7.50
N LEU A 120 26.48 -0.73 -7.19
CA LEU A 120 25.26 -1.40 -7.63
C LEU A 120 24.18 -1.20 -6.57
N LYS A 121 23.00 -0.75 -6.98
CA LYS A 121 21.78 -0.73 -6.18
C LYS A 121 20.80 -1.76 -6.74
N ILE A 122 20.34 -2.68 -5.89
CA ILE A 122 19.20 -3.56 -6.17
C ILE A 122 18.07 -3.07 -5.27
N ASN A 123 17.00 -2.52 -5.84
CA ASN A 123 15.92 -1.92 -5.06
C ASN A 123 15.24 -2.96 -4.15
N LYS A 124 14.75 -4.07 -4.70
CA LYS A 124 14.16 -5.17 -3.92
C LYS A 124 14.24 -6.48 -4.69
N ALA A 125 14.54 -7.57 -4.00
CA ALA A 125 14.54 -8.91 -4.54
C ALA A 125 14.25 -9.94 -3.45
N GLN A 126 13.49 -10.99 -3.77
CA GLN A 126 13.14 -12.06 -2.83
C GLN A 126 13.54 -13.42 -3.42
N PHE A 127 14.20 -14.33 -2.70
CA PHE A 127 14.49 -14.33 -1.25
C PHE A 127 16.00 -14.16 -0.95
N GLY A 128 16.43 -12.91 -0.74
CA GLY A 128 17.84 -12.58 -0.51
C GLY A 128 18.68 -12.56 -1.80
N THR A 129 19.86 -11.94 -1.71
CA THR A 129 20.74 -11.67 -2.85
C THR A 129 22.19 -12.02 -2.53
N ALA A 130 22.93 -12.51 -3.51
CA ALA A 130 24.39 -12.51 -3.51
C ALA A 130 24.89 -12.03 -4.87
N VAL A 131 25.98 -11.26 -4.89
CA VAL A 131 26.41 -10.55 -6.11
C VAL A 131 27.85 -10.89 -6.46
N TRP A 132 28.09 -11.10 -7.76
CA TRP A 132 29.42 -11.23 -8.35
C TRP A 132 29.56 -10.27 -9.53
N LEU A 133 30.73 -9.66 -9.65
CA LEU A 133 31.12 -8.86 -10.81
C LEU A 133 32.41 -9.44 -11.39
N ASN A 134 32.40 -9.78 -12.67
CA ASN A 134 33.56 -10.34 -13.39
C ASN A 134 34.17 -11.58 -12.70
N GLY A 135 33.33 -12.39 -12.05
CA GLY A 135 33.74 -13.60 -11.31
C GLY A 135 34.11 -13.37 -9.84
N GLN A 136 34.28 -12.12 -9.41
CA GLN A 136 34.57 -11.79 -8.00
C GLN A 136 33.28 -11.58 -7.21
N LYS A 137 33.14 -12.29 -6.08
CA LYS A 137 32.01 -12.09 -5.16
C LYS A 137 32.15 -10.74 -4.44
N LEU A 138 31.09 -9.93 -4.49
CA LEU A 138 31.03 -8.62 -3.84
C LEU A 138 30.41 -8.68 -2.44
N GLY A 139 29.42 -9.54 -2.24
CA GLY A 139 28.75 -9.70 -0.95
C GLY A 139 27.40 -10.41 -1.05
N GLU A 140 26.71 -10.48 0.09
CA GLU A 140 25.35 -11.01 0.21
C GLU A 140 24.48 -10.05 1.03
N TYR A 141 23.17 -10.10 0.79
CA TYR A 141 22.18 -9.33 1.52
C TYR A 141 20.88 -10.14 1.65
N ALA A 142 20.43 -10.36 2.89
CA ALA A 142 19.30 -11.25 3.18
C ALA A 142 17.93 -10.56 3.12
N GLY A 143 17.86 -9.22 3.06
CA GLY A 143 16.59 -8.50 3.03
C GLY A 143 15.81 -8.74 1.73
N CYS A 144 14.51 -9.00 1.88
CA CYS A 144 13.61 -9.27 0.75
C CYS A 144 12.85 -8.02 0.26
N PHE A 145 12.81 -6.98 1.10
CA PHE A 145 11.84 -5.89 1.04
C PHE A 145 12.47 -4.49 0.97
N THR A 146 13.79 -4.43 0.91
CA THR A 146 14.59 -3.21 1.06
C THR A 146 15.80 -3.24 0.13
N ALA A 147 16.33 -2.05 -0.17
CA ALA A 147 17.43 -1.87 -1.10
C ALA A 147 18.76 -2.35 -0.53
N SER A 148 19.53 -3.02 -1.40
CA SER A 148 20.91 -3.42 -1.13
C SER A 148 21.87 -2.69 -2.04
N TYR A 149 23.07 -2.42 -1.50
CA TYR A 149 24.11 -1.64 -2.15
C TYR A 149 25.43 -2.40 -2.13
N PHE A 150 26.10 -2.49 -3.27
CA PHE A 150 27.38 -3.20 -3.41
C PHE A 150 28.43 -2.30 -4.08
N PRO A 151 29.56 -2.00 -3.43
CA PRO A 151 30.69 -1.31 -4.05
C PRO A 151 31.28 -2.15 -5.19
N LEU A 152 31.60 -1.50 -6.32
CA LEU A 152 32.05 -2.14 -7.55
C LEU A 152 33.52 -1.87 -7.87
N GLU A 153 34.13 -0.88 -7.21
CA GLU A 153 35.41 -0.27 -7.59
C GLU A 153 36.55 -1.29 -7.68
N LYS A 154 36.53 -2.32 -6.84
CA LYS A 154 37.57 -3.37 -6.80
C LYS A 154 37.44 -4.42 -7.92
N ALA A 155 36.28 -4.52 -8.58
CA ALA A 155 35.98 -5.60 -9.52
C ALA A 155 35.56 -5.10 -10.92
N ILE A 156 35.19 -3.83 -11.03
CA ILE A 156 34.73 -3.22 -12.29
C ILE A 156 35.87 -3.06 -13.28
N ARG A 157 35.56 -3.27 -14.56
CA ARG A 157 36.44 -3.01 -15.71
C ARG A 157 35.92 -1.79 -16.45
N TRP A 158 36.54 -0.63 -16.24
CA TRP A 158 36.06 0.64 -16.80
C TRP A 158 36.03 0.68 -18.33
N ASN A 159 37.06 0.13 -18.98
CA ASN A 159 37.23 0.21 -20.43
C ASN A 159 36.83 -1.10 -21.15
N ALA A 160 36.05 -1.96 -20.51
CA ALA A 160 35.65 -3.25 -21.06
C ALA A 160 34.19 -3.59 -20.74
N GLU A 161 33.70 -4.69 -21.33
CA GLU A 161 32.44 -5.28 -20.91
C GLU A 161 32.60 -5.92 -19.52
N ASN A 162 31.60 -5.71 -18.67
CA ASN A 162 31.49 -6.27 -17.35
C ASN A 162 30.38 -7.32 -17.33
N THR A 163 30.58 -8.42 -16.61
CA THR A 163 29.56 -9.44 -16.37
C THR A 163 29.10 -9.39 -14.92
N LEU A 164 27.85 -9.01 -14.71
CA LEU A 164 27.18 -9.01 -13.42
C LEU A 164 26.38 -10.31 -13.26
N VAL A 165 26.56 -10.98 -12.13
CA VAL A 165 25.78 -12.16 -11.73
C VAL A 165 25.15 -11.91 -10.37
N ILE A 166 23.84 -12.17 -10.25
CA ILE A 166 23.07 -12.03 -9.01
C ILE A 166 22.40 -13.37 -8.70
N ARG A 167 22.66 -13.95 -7.53
CA ARG A 167 21.96 -15.12 -7.00
C ARG A 167 20.78 -14.67 -6.14
N ILE A 168 19.62 -15.28 -6.35
CA ILE A 168 18.38 -15.07 -5.59
C ILE A 168 17.92 -16.40 -5.01
N GLY A 169 17.44 -16.42 -3.77
CA GLY A 169 16.81 -17.61 -3.17
C GLY A 169 15.54 -18.04 -3.91
N ALA A 170 15.37 -19.33 -4.17
CA ALA A 170 14.21 -19.88 -4.87
C ALA A 170 12.95 -20.00 -3.99
N HIS A 171 13.13 -19.98 -2.66
CA HIS A 171 12.07 -20.04 -1.67
C HIS A 171 12.56 -19.47 -0.31
N PRO A 172 11.66 -19.12 0.63
CA PRO A 172 12.03 -18.55 1.93
C PRO A 172 13.03 -19.39 2.75
N ALA A 173 12.93 -20.72 2.70
CA ALA A 173 13.73 -21.62 3.55
C ALA A 173 15.25 -21.64 3.27
N VAL A 174 15.75 -20.91 2.25
CA VAL A 174 17.20 -20.75 2.04
C VAL A 174 17.82 -19.63 2.89
N LEU A 175 16.99 -18.85 3.56
CA LEU A 175 17.40 -17.82 4.50
C LEU A 175 17.23 -18.32 5.96
N PRO A 176 17.94 -17.70 6.93
CA PRO A 176 17.75 -18.03 8.33
C PRO A 176 16.28 -17.89 8.74
N ASP A 177 15.80 -18.83 9.55
CA ASP A 177 14.38 -18.91 9.92
C ASP A 177 13.85 -17.65 10.63
N THR A 178 14.71 -17.04 11.42
CA THR A 178 14.42 -15.84 12.21
C THR A 178 14.45 -14.55 11.39
N PHE A 179 14.75 -14.62 10.08
CA PHE A 179 14.79 -13.44 9.22
C PHE A 179 13.41 -13.17 8.58
N PRO A 180 13.05 -11.90 8.34
CA PRO A 180 11.81 -11.56 7.68
C PRO A 180 11.87 -11.86 6.19
N THR A 181 11.22 -12.95 5.80
CA THR A 181 11.07 -13.41 4.40
C THR A 181 9.63 -13.26 3.89
N GLY A 182 8.78 -12.56 4.65
CA GLY A 182 7.33 -12.58 4.52
C GLY A 182 6.72 -13.71 5.36
N SER A 183 5.54 -13.47 5.89
CA SER A 183 4.72 -14.51 6.53
C SER A 183 3.26 -14.24 6.22
N ASP A 184 2.53 -15.30 5.85
CA ASP A 184 1.14 -15.20 5.43
C ASP A 184 0.46 -16.58 5.54
N PHE A 185 -0.69 -16.65 6.21
CA PHE A 185 -1.45 -17.88 6.45
C PHE A 185 -2.26 -18.35 5.22
N GLU A 186 -2.41 -17.51 4.21
CA GLU A 186 -3.31 -17.70 3.07
C GLU A 186 -2.56 -17.79 1.73
N LYS A 187 -1.31 -17.32 1.70
CA LYS A 187 -0.39 -17.42 0.56
C LYS A 187 0.05 -18.87 0.30
N ILE A 188 -0.02 -19.32 -0.96
CA ILE A 188 0.31 -20.71 -1.36
C ILE A 188 1.42 -20.82 -2.41
N LYS A 189 1.79 -19.72 -3.06
CA LYS A 189 2.92 -19.63 -3.99
C LYS A 189 3.91 -18.57 -3.53
N TRP A 190 5.19 -18.91 -3.50
CA TRP A 190 6.26 -18.02 -3.06
C TRP A 190 7.23 -17.75 -4.20
N THR A 191 6.80 -16.88 -5.12
CA THR A 191 7.52 -16.64 -6.36
C THR A 191 8.75 -15.75 -6.13
N PRO A 192 9.97 -16.24 -6.39
CA PRO A 192 11.17 -15.43 -6.25
C PRO A 192 11.34 -14.47 -7.42
N GLY A 193 12.20 -13.47 -7.24
CA GLY A 193 12.65 -12.60 -8.31
C GLY A 193 13.23 -11.27 -7.84
N ILE A 194 13.84 -10.56 -8.78
CA ILE A 194 14.24 -9.17 -8.63
C ILE A 194 13.05 -8.32 -9.06
N TYR A 195 12.13 -8.05 -8.14
CA TYR A 195 10.81 -7.48 -8.43
C TYR A 195 10.78 -5.95 -8.45
N ASP A 196 11.94 -5.31 -8.31
CA ASP A 196 12.13 -3.86 -8.37
C ASP A 196 13.46 -3.55 -9.09
N SER A 197 13.69 -2.29 -9.46
CA SER A 197 14.74 -1.88 -10.39
C SER A 197 16.16 -2.21 -9.91
N VAL A 198 17.05 -2.45 -10.88
CA VAL A 198 18.49 -2.58 -10.68
C VAL A 198 19.20 -1.43 -11.37
N SER A 199 20.11 -0.76 -10.66
CA SER A 199 20.85 0.38 -11.23
C SER A 199 22.30 0.42 -10.77
N LEU A 200 23.15 1.03 -11.60
CA LEU A 200 24.52 1.38 -11.27
C LEU A 200 24.58 2.88 -10.98
N ILE A 201 25.29 3.27 -9.94
CA ILE A 201 25.49 4.65 -9.52
C ILE A 201 26.98 4.96 -9.65
N PHE A 202 27.30 6.00 -10.42
CA PHE A 202 28.65 6.50 -10.60
C PHE A 202 28.72 7.97 -10.21
N CYS A 203 29.66 8.33 -9.35
CA CYS A 203 29.93 9.69 -8.92
C CYS A 203 31.38 9.82 -8.45
N ASP A 204 31.84 11.04 -8.22
CA ASP A 204 33.14 11.28 -7.60
C ASP A 204 32.99 11.31 -6.06
N ASN A 205 34.01 11.78 -5.35
CA ASN A 205 34.09 11.72 -3.89
C ASN A 205 34.00 13.14 -3.28
N PRO A 206 33.21 13.37 -2.21
CA PRO A 206 32.43 12.42 -1.41
C PRO A 206 31.06 12.06 -2.00
N LEU A 207 30.61 10.83 -1.69
CA LEU A 207 29.27 10.32 -2.01
C LEU A 207 28.23 10.96 -1.10
N ILE A 208 27.10 11.40 -1.68
CA ILE A 208 25.86 11.67 -0.95
C ILE A 208 25.12 10.34 -0.74
N GLU A 209 25.25 9.75 0.44
CA GLU A 209 24.75 8.40 0.73
C GLU A 209 23.23 8.39 0.98
N THR A 210 22.72 9.33 1.78
CA THR A 210 21.28 9.44 2.06
C THR A 210 20.83 10.89 2.16
N ILE A 211 19.57 11.13 1.77
CA ILE A 211 18.86 12.40 1.98
C ILE A 211 17.48 12.09 2.54
N GLN A 212 17.10 12.79 3.60
CA GLN A 212 15.71 12.89 4.05
C GLN A 212 15.26 14.35 4.02
N VAL A 213 14.09 14.60 3.44
CA VAL A 213 13.43 15.90 3.42
C VAL A 213 12.17 15.84 4.29
N ALA A 214 12.14 16.58 5.38
CA ALA A 214 11.02 16.65 6.31
C ALA A 214 10.39 18.05 6.30
N PRO A 215 9.20 18.21 5.69
CA PRO A 215 8.47 19.47 5.70
C PRO A 215 8.00 19.90 7.08
N ARG A 216 8.03 21.22 7.34
CA ARG A 216 7.40 21.88 8.48
C ARG A 216 6.54 23.02 7.98
N ILE A 217 5.22 22.80 7.96
CA ILE A 217 4.31 23.75 7.30
C ILE A 217 4.15 25.03 8.13
N ALA A 218 4.16 24.92 9.46
CA ALA A 218 3.94 26.05 10.37
C ALA A 218 5.02 27.13 10.23
N THR A 219 6.26 26.73 10.00
CA THR A 219 7.43 27.60 9.82
C THR A 219 7.82 27.80 8.35
N SER A 220 7.04 27.24 7.42
CA SER A 220 7.29 27.32 5.96
C SER A 220 8.71 26.91 5.58
N GLU A 221 9.17 25.77 6.09
CA GLU A 221 10.54 25.30 5.90
C GLU A 221 10.58 23.79 5.67
N ILE A 222 11.70 23.30 5.17
CA ILE A 222 12.07 21.90 5.17
C ILE A 222 13.32 21.71 6.02
N LEU A 223 13.36 20.62 6.77
CA LEU A 223 14.60 20.05 7.25
C LEU A 223 15.16 19.10 6.21
N VAL A 224 16.44 19.26 5.92
CA VAL A 224 17.20 18.39 5.03
C VAL A 224 18.29 17.71 5.85
N GLN A 225 18.17 16.41 6.03
CA GLN A 225 19.22 15.59 6.60
C GLN A 225 19.99 14.91 5.48
N THR A 226 21.25 15.28 5.31
CA THR A 226 22.14 14.73 4.28
C THR A 226 23.25 13.94 4.94
N THR A 227 23.48 12.71 4.51
CA THR A 227 24.65 11.94 4.94
C THR A 227 25.67 11.85 3.82
N LEU A 228 26.87 12.34 4.08
CA LEU A 228 28.02 12.26 3.19
C LEU A 228 28.96 11.13 3.65
N LYS A 229 29.60 10.49 2.67
CA LYS A 229 30.62 9.47 2.94
C LYS A 229 31.84 9.68 2.04
N ASN A 230 33.01 9.75 2.67
CA ASN A 230 34.27 9.70 1.96
C ASN A 230 34.61 8.24 1.65
N HIS A 231 34.60 7.87 0.37
CA HIS A 231 34.95 6.54 -0.12
C HIS A 231 36.45 6.39 -0.42
N GLY A 232 37.22 7.49 -0.38
CA GLY A 232 38.65 7.52 -0.61
C GLY A 232 39.50 7.20 0.62
N ASP A 233 40.80 7.06 0.37
CA ASP A 233 41.87 6.84 1.34
C ASP A 233 42.56 8.14 1.80
N THR A 234 42.15 9.28 1.24
CA THR A 234 42.63 10.62 1.58
C THR A 234 41.51 11.50 2.13
N PRO A 235 41.82 12.47 3.02
CA PRO A 235 40.83 13.44 3.47
C PRO A 235 40.25 14.24 2.31
N VAL A 236 38.95 14.52 2.35
CA VAL A 236 38.27 15.36 1.35
C VAL A 236 37.56 16.52 2.04
N THR A 237 37.60 17.69 1.43
CA THR A 237 36.75 18.83 1.80
C THR A 237 35.81 19.09 0.65
N ALA A 238 34.52 19.20 0.94
CA ALA A 238 33.49 19.45 -0.07
C ALA A 238 32.49 20.51 0.38
N SER A 239 31.91 21.23 -0.56
CA SER A 239 30.87 22.23 -0.31
C SER A 239 29.48 21.64 -0.56
N LEU A 240 28.71 21.36 0.50
CA LEU A 240 27.34 20.86 0.40
C LEU A 240 26.35 22.01 0.20
N GLY A 241 25.61 22.00 -0.91
CA GLY A 241 24.57 22.98 -1.23
C GLY A 241 23.27 22.34 -1.70
N HIS A 242 22.17 23.05 -1.49
CA HIS A 242 20.83 22.62 -1.85
C HIS A 242 20.08 23.66 -2.70
N THR A 243 19.33 23.19 -3.70
CA THR A 243 18.39 23.99 -4.48
C THR A 243 17.03 23.31 -4.49
N VAL A 244 15.95 24.08 -4.33
CA VAL A 244 14.57 23.59 -4.41
C VAL A 244 13.87 24.21 -5.62
N SER A 245 13.16 23.38 -6.38
CA SER A 245 12.31 23.80 -7.50
C SER A 245 11.05 22.94 -7.59
N PRO A 246 9.97 23.41 -8.25
CA PRO A 246 8.85 22.54 -8.62
C PRO A 246 9.30 21.37 -9.48
N TRP A 247 8.75 20.17 -9.26
CA TRP A 247 9.18 18.95 -9.95
C TRP A 247 8.91 18.98 -11.46
N LYS A 248 7.73 19.48 -11.89
CA LYS A 248 7.35 19.58 -13.31
C LYS A 248 7.91 20.83 -14.02
N GLY A 249 9.03 21.34 -13.52
CA GLY A 249 9.67 22.56 -14.03
C GLY A 249 9.09 23.84 -13.42
N GLY A 250 9.89 24.90 -13.45
CA GLY A 250 9.58 26.17 -12.83
C GLY A 250 10.84 26.89 -12.37
N ARG A 251 10.69 28.09 -11.80
CA ARG A 251 11.81 28.82 -11.20
C ARG A 251 12.21 28.18 -9.87
N LYS A 252 13.49 28.27 -9.52
CA LYS A 252 14.00 27.90 -8.18
C LYS A 252 13.20 28.68 -7.13
N VAL A 253 12.75 28.00 -6.08
CA VAL A 253 11.96 28.59 -4.99
C VAL A 253 12.74 28.77 -3.70
N ALA A 254 13.83 28.01 -3.52
CA ALA A 254 14.74 28.16 -2.39
C ALA A 254 16.15 27.66 -2.75
N VAL A 255 17.16 28.20 -2.07
CA VAL A 255 18.57 27.80 -2.17
C VAL A 255 19.17 27.90 -0.77
N SER A 256 19.93 26.89 -0.34
CA SER A 256 20.66 26.96 0.93
C SER A 256 21.97 27.73 0.78
N GLN A 257 22.49 28.27 1.88
CA GLN A 257 23.90 28.63 1.93
C GLN A 257 24.73 27.34 1.84
N PRO A 258 25.77 27.28 1.00
CA PRO A 258 26.65 26.12 0.98
C PRO A 258 27.39 25.94 2.31
N GLU A 259 27.53 24.71 2.78
CA GLU A 259 28.25 24.36 3.99
C GLU A 259 29.52 23.58 3.63
N THR A 260 30.68 24.05 4.09
CA THR A 260 31.95 23.34 3.88
C THR A 260 32.09 22.20 4.89
N VAL A 261 32.32 20.99 4.38
CA VAL A 261 32.42 19.76 5.15
C VAL A 261 33.75 19.08 4.88
N ALA A 262 34.56 18.91 5.93
CA ALA A 262 35.74 18.05 5.89
C ALA A 262 35.39 16.64 6.36
N LEU A 263 35.86 15.62 5.64
CA LEU A 263 35.70 14.20 5.95
C LEU A 263 37.06 13.49 5.89
N ARG A 264 37.38 12.74 6.94
CA ARG A 264 38.52 11.81 6.98
C ARG A 264 38.31 10.64 6.02
N PRO A 265 39.36 9.89 5.65
CA PRO A 265 39.23 8.67 4.86
C PRO A 265 38.20 7.71 5.48
N GLY A 266 37.26 7.20 4.67
CA GLY A 266 36.20 6.30 5.13
C GLY A 266 35.13 6.91 6.04
N GLU A 267 35.24 8.19 6.40
CA GLU A 267 34.30 8.83 7.35
C GLU A 267 32.92 9.03 6.73
N LYS A 268 31.90 8.78 7.55
CA LYS A 268 30.50 9.11 7.28
C LYS A 268 30.09 10.26 8.21
N LYS A 269 29.50 11.32 7.66
CA LYS A 269 29.04 12.48 8.42
C LYS A 269 27.63 12.88 8.00
N THR A 270 26.73 13.01 8.98
CA THR A 270 25.35 13.46 8.77
C THR A 270 25.22 14.91 9.16
N LEU A 271 24.61 15.70 8.28
CA LEU A 271 24.38 17.13 8.44
C LEU A 271 22.88 17.40 8.40
N LEU A 272 22.43 18.40 9.17
CA LEU A 272 21.05 18.83 9.21
C LEU A 272 20.99 20.32 8.87
N GLN A 273 20.34 20.63 7.75
CA GLN A 273 20.17 22.01 7.26
C GLN A 273 18.68 22.34 7.20
N THR A 274 18.35 23.60 7.47
CA THR A 274 16.99 24.12 7.37
C THR A 274 16.90 25.03 6.15
N ILE A 275 15.90 24.83 5.30
CA ILE A 275 15.68 25.62 4.10
C ILE A 275 14.28 26.21 4.14
N HIS A 276 14.19 27.53 4.10
CA HIS A 276 12.92 28.24 4.09
C HIS A 276 12.28 28.20 2.68
N ILE A 277 11.00 27.87 2.61
CA ILE A 277 10.18 27.79 1.39
C ILE A 277 8.91 28.63 1.63
N PRO A 278 8.99 29.97 1.50
CA PRO A 278 7.85 30.83 1.76
C PRO A 278 6.73 30.57 0.75
N HIS A 279 5.48 30.63 1.22
CA HIS A 279 4.27 30.41 0.40
C HIS A 279 4.28 29.07 -0.35
N ALA A 280 4.80 28.02 0.30
CA ALA A 280 4.80 26.67 -0.24
C ALA A 280 3.39 26.23 -0.66
N ARG A 281 3.27 25.65 -1.86
CA ARG A 281 2.06 24.94 -2.27
C ARG A 281 2.06 23.57 -1.62
N LEU A 282 1.06 23.31 -0.79
CA LEU A 282 0.98 22.08 -0.02
C LEU A 282 0.57 20.90 -0.90
N TRP A 283 1.07 19.72 -0.57
CA TRP A 283 0.64 18.46 -1.17
C TRP A 283 -0.61 17.95 -0.44
N SER A 284 -1.61 17.50 -1.21
CA SER A 284 -2.75 16.71 -0.75
C SER A 284 -3.22 15.75 -1.86
N PRO A 285 -4.11 14.78 -1.57
CA PRO A 285 -4.73 13.96 -2.61
C PRO A 285 -5.42 14.75 -3.74
N GLU A 286 -6.02 15.89 -3.40
CA GLU A 286 -6.71 16.79 -4.33
C GLU A 286 -5.74 17.72 -5.09
N ASP A 287 -4.61 18.06 -4.47
CA ASP A 287 -3.55 18.87 -5.07
C ASP A 287 -2.17 18.23 -4.84
N PRO A 288 -1.78 17.21 -5.63
CA PRO A 288 -0.54 16.45 -5.42
C PRO A 288 0.69 17.20 -5.94
N PHE A 289 0.91 18.42 -5.44
CA PHE A 289 2.02 19.27 -5.85
C PHE A 289 3.34 18.78 -5.27
N LEU A 290 4.34 18.58 -6.14
CA LEU A 290 5.65 18.05 -5.77
C LEU A 290 6.77 19.06 -6.07
N TYR A 291 7.75 19.07 -5.17
CA TYR A 291 9.03 19.75 -5.31
C TYR A 291 10.14 18.73 -5.58
N VAL A 292 11.27 19.21 -6.08
CA VAL A 292 12.55 18.52 -6.16
C VAL A 292 13.56 19.34 -5.35
N LEU A 293 14.26 18.64 -4.46
CA LEU A 293 15.50 19.11 -3.84
C LEU A 293 16.67 18.55 -4.65
N GLU A 294 17.49 19.41 -5.24
CA GLU A 294 18.80 19.07 -5.76
C GLU A 294 19.84 19.32 -4.66
N SER A 295 20.55 18.27 -4.26
CA SER A 295 21.63 18.32 -3.28
C SER A 295 22.94 18.02 -3.97
N SER A 296 23.95 18.85 -3.78
CA SER A 296 25.19 18.80 -4.53
C SER A 296 26.41 19.05 -3.66
N THR A 297 27.49 18.34 -3.97
CA THR A 297 28.86 18.56 -3.48
C THR A 297 29.80 18.64 -4.69
N ASP A 298 31.08 18.91 -4.46
CA ASP A 298 32.09 18.87 -5.52
C ASP A 298 32.24 17.48 -6.17
N GLY A 299 31.83 16.41 -5.47
CA GLY A 299 31.96 15.02 -5.94
C GLY A 299 30.67 14.39 -6.47
N ASP A 300 29.50 14.89 -6.08
CA ASP A 300 28.24 14.20 -6.32
C ASP A 300 27.04 15.16 -6.35
N SER A 301 26.01 14.82 -7.11
CA SER A 301 24.74 15.55 -7.13
C SER A 301 23.56 14.59 -7.31
N ILE A 302 22.53 14.74 -6.49
CA ILE A 302 21.34 13.88 -6.48
C ILE A 302 20.08 14.72 -6.32
N THR A 303 19.01 14.32 -7.01
CA THR A 303 17.68 14.90 -6.85
C THR A 303 16.78 14.04 -5.97
N THR A 304 16.07 14.65 -5.03
CA THR A 304 15.09 14.01 -4.15
C THR A 304 13.73 14.70 -4.31
N ARG A 305 12.70 13.96 -4.71
CA ARG A 305 11.32 14.47 -4.76
C ARG A 305 10.72 14.50 -3.36
N PHE A 306 9.89 15.50 -3.09
CA PHE A 306 9.12 15.62 -1.85
C PHE A 306 7.85 16.46 -2.08
N GLY A 307 6.91 16.38 -1.14
CA GLY A 307 5.73 17.24 -1.09
C GLY A 307 5.67 17.99 0.24
N MET A 308 5.30 19.27 0.21
CA MET A 308 5.12 20.07 1.42
C MET A 308 3.81 19.67 2.10
N ARG A 309 3.86 18.84 3.14
CA ARG A 309 2.69 18.43 3.92
C ARG A 309 3.04 18.13 5.37
N GLU A 310 2.03 17.97 6.21
CA GLU A 310 2.14 17.26 7.49
C GLU A 310 0.95 16.32 7.63
N PHE A 311 1.18 15.12 8.17
CA PHE A 311 0.13 14.17 8.48
C PHE A 311 0.33 13.64 9.88
N ARG A 312 -0.74 13.62 10.68
CA ARG A 312 -0.76 12.98 12.00
C ARG A 312 -2.17 12.47 12.29
N PHE A 313 -2.31 11.58 13.25
CA PHE A 313 -3.58 11.48 13.94
C PHE A 313 -3.56 12.35 15.21
N ASP A 314 -4.73 12.56 15.76
CA ASP A 314 -4.93 13.35 16.97
C ASP A 314 -5.77 12.55 17.96
N ALA A 315 -5.17 12.18 19.10
CA ALA A 315 -5.82 11.37 20.11
C ALA A 315 -7.04 12.07 20.75
N ALA A 316 -7.02 13.41 20.85
CA ALA A 316 -8.10 14.19 21.45
C ALA A 316 -9.37 14.17 20.59
N THR A 317 -9.23 14.40 19.29
CA THR A 317 -10.35 14.37 18.34
C THR A 317 -10.64 12.98 17.78
N LYS A 318 -9.71 12.02 17.93
CA LYS A 318 -9.77 10.67 17.34
C LYS A 318 -9.86 10.69 15.81
N ARG A 319 -9.13 11.62 15.17
CA ARG A 319 -9.15 11.83 13.71
C ARG A 319 -7.75 11.89 13.12
N ALA A 320 -7.67 11.64 11.81
CA ALA A 320 -6.51 12.00 11.01
C ALA A 320 -6.55 13.50 10.67
N LEU A 321 -5.39 14.13 10.70
CA LEU A 321 -5.16 15.51 10.31
C LEU A 321 -4.17 15.56 9.15
N LEU A 322 -4.56 16.16 8.02
CA LEU A 322 -3.69 16.49 6.89
C LEU A 322 -3.55 18.00 6.82
N ASN A 323 -2.32 18.50 6.83
CA ASN A 323 -2.01 19.93 6.80
C ASN A 323 -2.75 20.73 7.88
N GLY A 324 -2.85 20.15 9.08
CA GLY A 324 -3.53 20.74 10.24
C GLY A 324 -5.07 20.67 10.23
N ARG A 325 -5.68 20.01 9.23
CA ARG A 325 -7.14 19.92 9.09
C ARG A 325 -7.61 18.47 9.16
N VAL A 326 -8.77 18.24 9.78
CA VAL A 326 -9.40 16.91 9.80
C VAL A 326 -9.61 16.41 8.38
N TYR A 327 -9.19 15.16 8.15
CA TYR A 327 -9.24 14.53 6.84
C TYR A 327 -9.75 13.09 6.98
N TYR A 328 -10.92 12.80 6.39
CA TYR A 328 -11.51 11.46 6.48
C TYR A 328 -10.83 10.49 5.51
N LEU A 329 -10.30 9.40 6.08
CA LEU A 329 -9.62 8.35 5.30
C LEU A 329 -10.64 7.35 4.77
N ARG A 330 -10.63 7.16 3.45
CA ARG A 330 -11.53 6.26 2.72
C ARG A 330 -10.72 5.50 1.69
N GLY A 331 -10.86 4.18 1.70
CA GLY A 331 -10.31 3.39 0.60
C GLY A 331 -10.28 1.92 0.90
N SER A 332 -9.17 1.29 0.52
CA SER A 332 -9.09 -0.17 0.50
C SER A 332 -7.65 -0.67 0.65
N ASN A 333 -7.51 -1.98 0.82
CA ASN A 333 -6.22 -2.66 0.88
C ASN A 333 -5.76 -3.14 -0.51
N ILE A 334 -4.44 -3.22 -0.71
CA ILE A 334 -3.79 -3.96 -1.79
C ILE A 334 -2.83 -4.97 -1.17
N THR A 335 -2.92 -6.23 -1.61
CA THR A 335 -2.02 -7.31 -1.22
C THR A 335 -1.19 -7.77 -2.42
N LEU A 336 -0.22 -6.94 -2.85
CA LEU A 336 0.53 -7.17 -4.10
C LEU A 336 1.24 -8.53 -4.12
N HIS A 337 1.82 -8.94 -2.99
CA HIS A 337 2.47 -10.23 -2.88
C HIS A 337 1.51 -11.41 -3.08
N ARG A 338 0.22 -11.28 -2.76
CA ARG A 338 -0.82 -12.25 -3.13
C ARG A 338 -1.21 -12.12 -4.58
N PHE A 339 -1.33 -10.90 -5.11
CA PHE A 339 -1.62 -10.68 -6.53
C PHE A 339 -0.57 -11.35 -7.45
N PHE A 340 0.69 -11.45 -7.05
CA PHE A 340 1.70 -12.22 -7.79
C PHE A 340 1.33 -13.70 -8.03
N GLU A 341 0.42 -14.28 -7.24
CA GLU A 341 -0.08 -15.65 -7.39
C GLU A 341 -1.18 -15.78 -8.46
N ASP A 342 -1.78 -14.64 -8.83
CA ASP A 342 -2.89 -14.53 -9.76
C ASP A 342 -2.47 -14.92 -11.19
N PRO A 343 -3.21 -15.81 -11.87
CA PRO A 343 -2.93 -16.18 -13.25
C PRO A 343 -2.93 -15.00 -14.24
N LEU A 344 -3.64 -13.92 -13.92
CA LEU A 344 -3.73 -12.70 -14.73
C LEU A 344 -2.70 -11.63 -14.35
N CYS A 345 -1.98 -11.75 -13.22
CA CYS A 345 -0.99 -10.76 -12.78
C CYS A 345 0.06 -10.49 -13.86
N LYS A 346 0.73 -11.55 -14.35
CA LYS A 346 1.76 -11.47 -15.39
C LYS A 346 2.72 -10.29 -15.12
N ALA A 347 2.86 -9.36 -16.06
CA ALA A 347 3.72 -8.18 -15.95
C ALA A 347 2.99 -6.91 -15.49
N LEU A 348 1.69 -6.98 -15.16
CA LEU A 348 0.86 -5.81 -14.83
C LEU A 348 1.46 -4.93 -13.71
N PRO A 349 2.08 -5.47 -12.63
CA PRO A 349 2.68 -4.63 -11.60
C PRO A 349 3.83 -3.73 -12.06
N TRP A 350 4.39 -3.98 -13.24
CA TRP A 350 5.47 -3.20 -13.85
C TRP A 350 5.03 -2.46 -15.12
N ASP A 351 3.74 -2.51 -15.45
CA ASP A 351 3.12 -1.69 -16.50
C ASP A 351 2.66 -0.36 -15.89
N GLU A 352 3.35 0.73 -16.22
CA GLU A 352 3.10 2.03 -15.60
C GLU A 352 1.68 2.55 -15.88
N ASP A 353 1.13 2.34 -17.08
CA ASP A 353 -0.21 2.82 -17.42
C ASP A 353 -1.28 2.07 -16.61
N TRP A 354 -1.09 0.75 -16.46
CA TRP A 354 -1.95 -0.06 -15.60
C TRP A 354 -1.84 0.37 -14.13
N VAL A 355 -0.62 0.57 -13.60
CA VAL A 355 -0.43 0.98 -12.20
C VAL A 355 -1.02 2.38 -11.94
N ARG A 356 -0.87 3.33 -12.88
CA ARG A 356 -1.50 4.67 -12.77
C ARG A 356 -3.02 4.59 -12.79
N GLY A 357 -3.61 3.74 -13.63
CA GLY A 357 -5.05 3.52 -13.64
C GLY A 357 -5.56 2.92 -12.32
N LEU A 358 -4.79 1.96 -11.77
CA LEU A 358 -5.10 1.27 -10.51
C LEU A 358 -5.03 2.20 -9.29
N LEU A 359 -4.00 3.07 -9.22
CA LEU A 359 -3.72 3.90 -8.04
C LEU A 359 -4.26 5.33 -8.16
N GLY A 360 -4.58 5.80 -9.37
CA GLY A 360 -5.06 7.16 -9.61
C GLY A 360 -6.51 7.19 -10.08
N ASP A 361 -6.77 6.69 -11.29
CA ASP A 361 -8.06 6.89 -11.96
C ASP A 361 -9.22 6.17 -11.28
N LEU A 362 -9.02 4.88 -10.93
CA LEU A 362 -10.07 4.10 -10.26
C LEU A 362 -10.35 4.60 -8.84
N PRO A 363 -9.36 4.85 -7.96
CA PRO A 363 -9.61 5.39 -6.63
C PRO A 363 -10.38 6.71 -6.65
N LYS A 364 -10.04 7.63 -7.58
CA LYS A 364 -10.77 8.90 -7.74
C LYS A 364 -12.23 8.68 -8.14
N LYS A 365 -12.51 7.75 -9.05
CA LYS A 365 -13.89 7.37 -9.44
C LYS A 365 -14.67 6.76 -8.28
N MET A 366 -14.00 6.05 -7.38
CA MET A 366 -14.59 5.43 -6.19
C MET A 366 -14.59 6.35 -4.95
N HIS A 367 -14.14 7.60 -5.08
CA HIS A 367 -14.00 8.57 -3.98
C HIS A 367 -13.06 8.12 -2.85
N TRP A 368 -12.06 7.30 -3.18
CA TRP A 368 -11.01 6.85 -2.28
C TRP A 368 -9.81 7.78 -2.29
N ASN A 369 -9.20 7.95 -1.13
CA ASN A 369 -8.03 8.81 -0.90
C ASN A 369 -6.94 8.15 -0.04
N TYR A 370 -7.17 6.94 0.48
CA TYR A 370 -6.25 6.26 1.40
C TYR A 370 -6.22 4.75 1.17
N PHE A 371 -5.05 4.20 0.90
CA PHE A 371 -4.84 2.77 0.69
C PHE A 371 -3.82 2.20 1.69
N ARG A 372 -4.00 0.93 2.04
CA ARG A 372 -2.99 0.16 2.78
C ARG A 372 -2.32 -0.83 1.83
N PHE A 373 -1.00 -0.73 1.70
CA PHE A 373 -0.19 -1.77 1.08
C PHE A 373 0.03 -2.85 2.13
N CYS A 374 -0.95 -3.74 2.21
CA CYS A 374 -1.07 -4.77 3.24
C CYS A 374 -0.20 -5.96 2.86
N ILE A 375 0.39 -6.61 3.87
CA ILE A 375 1.24 -7.80 3.76
C ILE A 375 2.34 -7.65 2.70
N GLY A 376 2.99 -6.48 2.74
CA GLY A 376 4.31 -6.27 2.20
C GLY A 376 4.48 -5.09 1.24
N PRO A 377 5.73 -4.65 1.06
CA PRO A 377 6.03 -3.48 0.25
C PRO A 377 5.84 -3.71 -1.25
N VAL A 378 5.71 -2.60 -1.96
CA VAL A 378 5.53 -2.54 -3.42
C VAL A 378 6.83 -2.08 -4.11
N PRO A 379 6.93 -2.20 -5.45
CA PRO A 379 8.02 -1.56 -6.20
C PRO A 379 8.06 -0.04 -5.95
N ASP A 380 9.25 0.57 -5.89
CA ASP A 380 9.42 2.02 -5.62
C ASP A 380 8.57 2.88 -6.57
N ARG A 381 8.42 2.44 -7.83
CA ARG A 381 7.63 3.13 -8.85
C ARG A 381 6.14 3.28 -8.48
N TRP A 382 5.59 2.40 -7.65
CA TRP A 382 4.21 2.53 -7.16
C TRP A 382 4.08 3.71 -6.20
N LEU A 383 5.03 3.90 -5.29
CA LEU A 383 5.03 5.03 -4.35
C LEU A 383 5.27 6.36 -5.08
N ASP A 384 6.16 6.35 -6.08
CA ASP A 384 6.31 7.46 -7.02
C ASP A 384 4.98 7.85 -7.68
N ILE A 385 4.21 6.86 -8.14
CA ILE A 385 2.90 7.10 -8.76
C ILE A 385 1.91 7.63 -7.71
N CYS A 386 1.87 7.08 -6.50
CA CYS A 386 1.01 7.55 -5.41
C CYS A 386 1.26 9.03 -5.08
N ASP A 387 2.52 9.45 -5.03
CA ASP A 387 2.92 10.85 -4.82
C ASP A 387 2.34 11.77 -5.91
N GLU A 388 2.38 11.32 -7.17
CA GLU A 388 1.97 12.10 -8.34
C GLU A 388 0.46 12.14 -8.55
N VAL A 389 -0.25 11.04 -8.25
CA VAL A 389 -1.70 10.94 -8.45
C VAL A 389 -2.50 11.46 -7.25
N GLY A 390 -1.86 11.57 -6.09
CA GLY A 390 -2.48 12.03 -4.84
C GLY A 390 -3.24 10.91 -4.14
N LEU A 391 -2.51 9.90 -3.63
CA LEU A 391 -3.09 8.80 -2.85
C LEU A 391 -2.30 8.64 -1.54
N LEU A 392 -2.98 8.68 -0.38
CA LEU A 392 -2.34 8.44 0.91
C LEU A 392 -2.11 6.94 1.13
N ILE A 393 -0.95 6.58 1.68
CA ILE A 393 -0.51 5.21 1.87
C ILE A 393 -0.19 4.90 3.34
N GLN A 394 -0.83 3.86 3.86
CA GLN A 394 -0.34 3.05 4.97
C GLN A 394 0.60 1.99 4.39
N ASN A 395 1.89 2.16 4.63
CA ASN A 395 2.93 1.29 4.08
C ASN A 395 3.22 0.22 5.13
N GLU A 396 2.89 -1.04 4.86
CA GLU A 396 3.09 -2.15 5.81
C GLU A 396 4.36 -2.95 5.49
N PHE A 397 5.12 -3.30 6.53
CA PHE A 397 6.19 -4.28 6.40
C PHE A 397 5.63 -5.71 6.42
N PHE A 398 6.20 -6.63 5.61
CA PHE A 398 5.58 -7.94 5.37
C PHE A 398 5.72 -8.93 6.55
N VAL A 399 4.87 -8.77 7.57
CA VAL A 399 4.78 -9.66 8.73
C VAL A 399 3.33 -9.93 9.09
N TRP A 400 2.93 -11.19 9.06
CA TRP A 400 1.68 -11.70 9.62
C TRP A 400 1.92 -13.04 10.33
N THR A 401 2.03 -13.02 11.65
CA THR A 401 2.25 -14.23 12.48
C THR A 401 1.09 -14.54 13.41
N GLY A 402 0.03 -13.73 13.40
CA GLY A 402 -1.14 -13.96 14.25
C GLY A 402 -0.89 -13.71 15.74
N GLY A 403 -1.88 -14.05 16.56
CA GLY A 403 -1.78 -14.03 18.01
C GLY A 403 -1.41 -15.37 18.63
N PRO A 404 -0.91 -15.39 19.88
CA PRO A 404 -0.69 -16.61 20.64
C PRO A 404 -1.91 -17.52 20.64
N GLY A 405 -1.73 -18.80 20.25
CA GLY A 405 -2.80 -19.80 20.25
C GLY A 405 -3.79 -19.72 19.09
N TRP A 406 -3.59 -18.84 18.09
CA TRP A 406 -4.39 -18.84 16.86
C TRP A 406 -4.34 -20.19 16.15
N TYR A 407 -3.17 -20.83 16.16
CA TYR A 407 -2.93 -22.15 15.62
C TYR A 407 -2.18 -23.00 16.64
N LYS A 408 -2.66 -24.23 16.87
CA LYS A 408 -2.03 -25.18 17.79
C LYS A 408 -0.62 -25.51 17.30
N GLY A 409 0.38 -25.38 18.18
CA GLY A 409 1.77 -25.74 17.89
C GLY A 409 2.52 -24.78 16.97
N TYR A 410 1.92 -23.66 16.56
CA TYR A 410 2.57 -22.63 15.75
C TYR A 410 3.13 -21.51 16.63
N SER A 411 4.35 -21.08 16.32
CA SER A 411 4.91 -19.82 16.77
C SER A 411 5.94 -19.33 15.75
N ARG A 412 6.14 -18.03 15.64
CA ARG A 412 7.27 -17.47 14.89
C ARG A 412 7.82 -16.30 15.68
N ARG A 413 9.14 -16.23 15.77
CA ARG A 413 9.86 -15.11 16.36
C ARG A 413 10.95 -14.70 15.39
N TYR A 414 11.07 -13.40 15.18
CA TYR A 414 12.13 -12.84 14.38
C TYR A 414 13.33 -12.47 15.24
N ASP A 415 14.50 -12.47 14.62
CA ASP A 415 15.70 -11.85 15.19
C ASP A 415 15.43 -10.34 15.29
N THR A 416 15.46 -9.80 16.52
CA THR A 416 15.11 -8.41 16.78
C THR A 416 16.09 -7.43 16.14
N ASP A 417 17.38 -7.73 16.14
CA ASP A 417 18.39 -6.83 15.59
C ASP A 417 18.33 -6.80 14.06
N GLU A 418 18.08 -7.96 13.44
CA GLU A 418 17.83 -8.04 12.00
C GLU A 418 16.53 -7.32 11.60
N MET A 419 15.46 -7.45 12.39
CA MET A 419 14.23 -6.68 12.17
C MET A 419 14.49 -5.18 12.26
N ILE A 420 15.17 -4.72 13.32
CA ILE A 420 15.54 -3.30 13.46
C ILE A 420 16.35 -2.85 12.24
N ARG A 421 17.34 -3.63 11.79
CA ARG A 421 18.14 -3.29 10.60
C ARG A 421 17.25 -3.14 9.35
N GLN A 422 16.37 -4.10 9.08
CA GLN A 422 15.50 -4.04 7.90
C GLN A 422 14.45 -2.92 8.00
N TYR A 423 13.95 -2.58 9.19
CA TYR A 423 13.04 -1.43 9.36
C TYR A 423 13.76 -0.10 9.11
N LYS A 424 15.03 0.02 9.55
CA LYS A 424 15.87 1.19 9.21
C LYS A 424 16.02 1.35 7.69
N ASP A 425 16.31 0.24 7.00
CA ASP A 425 16.46 0.24 5.54
C ASP A 425 15.13 0.57 4.84
N TRP A 426 14.02 -0.02 5.29
CA TRP A 426 12.69 0.22 4.73
C TRP A 426 12.22 1.67 4.92
N MET A 427 12.50 2.27 6.08
CA MET A 427 12.23 3.69 6.31
C MET A 427 13.12 4.56 5.42
N ARG A 428 14.42 4.25 5.34
CA ARG A 428 15.38 4.95 4.46
C ARG A 428 14.91 5.01 3.02
N ASP A 429 14.44 3.88 2.51
CA ASP A 429 14.07 3.76 1.12
C ASP A 429 12.79 4.55 0.80
N ASN A 430 11.93 4.82 1.79
CA ASN A 430 10.57 5.33 1.56
C ASN A 430 10.23 6.68 2.22
N TRP A 431 11.08 7.25 3.09
CA TRP A 431 10.74 8.42 3.92
C TRP A 431 10.48 9.73 3.14
N ASN A 432 10.84 9.80 1.85
CA ASN A 432 10.71 11.03 1.05
C ASN A 432 9.38 11.06 0.27
N HIS A 433 8.63 9.96 0.25
CA HIS A 433 7.32 9.91 -0.38
C HIS A 433 6.29 10.71 0.45
N PRO A 434 5.72 11.81 -0.07
CA PRO A 434 4.60 12.49 0.59
C PRO A 434 3.35 11.62 0.72
N SER A 435 3.15 10.64 -0.18
CA SER A 435 2.04 9.69 -0.12
C SER A 435 2.09 8.78 1.10
N VAL A 436 3.28 8.35 1.54
CA VAL A 436 3.43 7.53 2.75
C VAL A 436 3.09 8.39 3.97
N VAL A 437 2.00 8.06 4.65
CA VAL A 437 1.49 8.82 5.80
C VAL A 437 1.45 8.01 7.10
N VAL A 438 1.46 6.69 7.01
CA VAL A 438 1.50 5.78 8.17
C VAL A 438 2.53 4.70 7.90
N TRP A 439 3.42 4.48 8.87
CA TRP A 439 4.27 3.28 8.93
C TRP A 439 3.48 2.19 9.63
N ASP A 440 3.20 1.09 8.95
CA ASP A 440 2.49 -0.05 9.52
C ASP A 440 3.49 -1.17 9.79
N ALA A 441 3.64 -1.52 11.06
CA ALA A 441 4.68 -2.42 11.49
C ALA A 441 4.41 -3.88 11.09
N ASN A 442 3.15 -4.32 11.05
CA ASN A 442 2.80 -5.72 10.81
C ASN A 442 1.29 -5.87 10.68
N ASN A 443 0.84 -6.93 10.03
CA ASN A 443 -0.57 -7.30 10.00
C ASN A 443 -0.90 -8.32 11.10
N GLU A 444 -1.98 -8.07 11.84
CA GLU A 444 -2.64 -9.01 12.76
C GLU A 444 -1.71 -9.84 13.68
N THR A 445 -0.53 -9.32 13.98
CA THR A 445 0.48 -9.97 14.81
C THR A 445 0.40 -9.42 16.21
N LYS A 446 0.43 -10.32 17.20
CA LYS A 446 0.50 -9.95 18.62
C LYS A 446 1.84 -10.39 19.22
N ASP A 447 2.79 -9.45 19.23
CA ASP A 447 4.14 -9.59 19.79
C ASP A 447 4.61 -8.22 20.33
N ASP A 448 4.75 -8.13 21.65
CA ASP A 448 5.13 -6.90 22.34
C ASP A 448 6.51 -6.37 21.89
N THR A 449 7.38 -7.21 21.31
CA THR A 449 8.69 -6.83 20.79
C THR A 449 8.62 -5.68 19.77
N PHE A 450 7.54 -5.61 18.98
CA PHE A 450 7.35 -4.50 18.04
C PHE A 450 7.23 -3.15 18.75
N GLY A 451 6.41 -3.09 19.79
CA GLY A 451 6.19 -1.86 20.57
C GLY A 451 7.31 -1.56 21.57
N GLU A 452 7.97 -2.58 22.11
CA GLU A 452 8.99 -2.43 23.16
C GLU A 452 10.40 -2.18 22.62
N LYS A 453 10.72 -2.69 21.42
CA LYS A 453 12.09 -2.67 20.87
C LYS A 453 12.17 -2.16 19.44
N ILE A 454 11.39 -2.72 18.52
CA ILE A 454 11.57 -2.47 17.08
C ILE A 454 11.17 -1.04 16.71
N ILE A 455 9.92 -0.64 16.97
CA ILE A 455 9.43 0.70 16.64
C ILE A 455 10.23 1.79 17.39
N PRO A 456 10.48 1.67 18.72
CA PRO A 456 11.31 2.66 19.44
C PRO A 456 12.71 2.84 18.84
N ALA A 457 13.33 1.78 18.33
CA ALA A 457 14.69 1.84 17.77
C ALA A 457 14.77 2.56 16.42
N VAL A 458 13.64 2.74 15.72
CA VAL A 458 13.62 3.30 14.36
C VAL A 458 12.76 4.55 14.22
N ARG A 459 11.79 4.79 15.11
CA ARG A 459 10.83 5.91 15.00
C ARG A 459 11.50 7.27 14.80
N ALA A 460 12.54 7.56 15.59
CA ALA A 460 13.25 8.83 15.54
C ALA A 460 14.02 9.09 14.24
N LEU A 461 14.13 8.09 13.35
CA LEU A 461 14.76 8.23 12.03
C LEU A 461 13.86 8.96 11.03
N ASP A 462 12.55 9.02 11.25
CA ASP A 462 11.65 9.81 10.42
C ASP A 462 11.49 11.22 11.01
N LEU A 463 12.20 12.20 10.44
CA LEU A 463 12.12 13.60 10.87
C LEU A 463 10.76 14.24 10.57
N SER A 464 9.88 13.58 9.79
CA SER A 464 8.48 14.00 9.62
C SER A 464 7.57 13.49 10.74
N ASP A 465 8.09 12.66 11.67
CA ASP A 465 7.36 12.03 12.79
C ASP A 465 6.02 11.44 12.38
N ARG A 466 6.02 10.65 11.29
CA ARG A 466 4.80 9.98 10.83
C ARG A 466 4.30 9.00 11.91
N PRO A 467 2.98 8.86 12.06
CA PRO A 467 2.38 7.89 12.98
C PRO A 467 2.72 6.44 12.59
N TRP A 468 2.76 5.59 13.62
CA TRP A 468 2.91 4.14 13.48
C TRP A 468 1.59 3.42 13.76
N GLU A 469 1.20 2.49 12.89
CA GLU A 469 0.19 1.47 13.20
C GLU A 469 0.94 0.19 13.62
N ASN A 470 0.44 -0.53 14.62
CA ASN A 470 1.13 -1.68 15.22
C ASN A 470 0.17 -2.84 15.52
N SER A 471 -0.82 -3.06 14.67
CA SER A 471 -1.72 -4.19 14.75
C SER A 471 -2.40 -4.33 16.12
N TYR A 472 -2.56 -5.54 16.64
CA TYR A 472 -3.11 -5.89 17.93
C TYR A 472 -2.20 -5.60 19.13
N ASN A 473 -1.11 -4.84 18.94
CA ASN A 473 -0.18 -4.45 19.99
C ASN A 473 -0.47 -3.04 20.49
N LYS A 474 0.11 -2.68 21.63
CA LYS A 474 -0.03 -1.31 22.13
C LYS A 474 0.58 -0.30 21.14
N PRO A 475 -0.06 0.86 20.94
CA PRO A 475 0.54 1.95 20.16
C PRO A 475 1.84 2.42 20.81
N ALA A 476 2.83 2.79 20.00
CA ALA A 476 4.16 3.18 20.48
C ALA A 476 4.23 4.69 20.84
N GLY A 477 3.48 5.52 20.11
CA GLY A 477 3.35 6.96 20.32
C GLY A 477 1.94 7.37 20.75
N LEU A 478 1.83 8.52 21.42
CA LEU A 478 0.58 9.05 21.97
C LEU A 478 -0.54 9.25 20.94
N ASN A 479 -0.16 9.58 19.71
CA ASN A 479 -1.09 9.88 18.61
C ASN A 479 -1.12 8.77 17.57
N ASP A 480 -0.48 7.63 17.82
CA ASP A 480 -0.52 6.51 16.88
C ASP A 480 -1.94 5.93 16.80
N PRO A 481 -2.43 5.56 15.60
CA PRO A 481 -3.72 4.91 15.47
C PRO A 481 -3.69 3.50 16.05
N VAL A 482 -4.87 2.93 16.26
CA VAL A 482 -5.04 1.50 16.58
C VAL A 482 -6.03 0.86 15.62
N GLU A 483 -5.67 -0.28 15.05
CA GLU A 483 -6.54 -0.99 14.12
C GLU A 483 -7.74 -1.70 14.78
N TYR A 484 -8.78 -1.90 13.97
CA TYR A 484 -9.95 -2.69 14.29
C TYR A 484 -10.45 -3.44 13.06
N HIS A 485 -10.57 -4.76 13.16
CA HIS A 485 -11.06 -5.63 12.08
C HIS A 485 -12.48 -6.17 12.36
N PRO A 486 -13.57 -5.40 12.12
CA PRO A 486 -14.93 -5.87 12.34
C PRO A 486 -15.43 -6.83 11.25
N TYR A 487 -14.90 -8.04 11.24
CA TYR A 487 -15.36 -9.12 10.36
C TYR A 487 -16.69 -9.72 10.81
N LEU A 488 -17.79 -8.99 10.57
CA LEU A 488 -19.14 -9.35 11.06
C LEU A 488 -19.63 -10.73 10.59
N MET A 489 -19.21 -11.20 9.40
CA MET A 489 -19.65 -12.49 8.85
C MET A 489 -18.75 -13.69 9.22
N ILE A 490 -17.67 -13.48 10.00
CA ILE A 490 -16.66 -14.52 10.30
C ILE A 490 -17.23 -15.79 10.93
N SER A 491 -18.32 -15.68 11.68
CA SER A 491 -18.96 -16.84 12.30
C SER A 491 -19.42 -17.87 11.27
N GLY A 492 -19.84 -17.43 10.07
CA GLY A 492 -20.29 -18.32 9.01
C GLY A 492 -19.17 -19.18 8.41
N TYR A 493 -17.91 -18.74 8.52
CA TYR A 493 -16.77 -19.59 8.17
C TYR A 493 -16.56 -20.72 9.20
N ARG A 494 -16.73 -20.41 10.49
CA ARG A 494 -16.46 -21.33 11.60
C ARG A 494 -17.63 -22.24 11.98
N GLY A 495 -18.82 -21.99 11.41
CA GLY A 495 -20.06 -22.67 11.77
C GLY A 495 -21.29 -21.86 11.39
N PRO A 496 -22.34 -21.80 12.24
CA PRO A 496 -23.52 -21.01 11.97
C PRO A 496 -23.23 -19.50 11.86
N LEU A 497 -23.76 -18.87 10.82
CA LEU A 497 -23.72 -17.43 10.63
C LEU A 497 -24.62 -16.75 11.67
N LYS A 498 -23.99 -16.06 12.63
CA LYS A 498 -24.68 -15.42 13.75
C LYS A 498 -25.17 -14.02 13.43
N PHE A 499 -24.35 -13.25 12.72
CA PHE A 499 -24.66 -11.87 12.37
C PHE A 499 -25.74 -11.81 11.29
N LYS A 500 -26.71 -10.93 11.50
CA LYS A 500 -27.75 -10.56 10.53
C LYS A 500 -27.63 -9.09 10.21
N MET A 501 -27.96 -8.69 8.99
CA MET A 501 -27.94 -7.26 8.63
C MET A 501 -28.88 -6.41 9.50
N THR A 502 -29.98 -6.99 9.99
CA THR A 502 -30.89 -6.36 10.97
C THR A 502 -30.20 -5.98 12.28
N ASP A 503 -29.08 -6.61 12.63
CA ASP A 503 -28.34 -6.26 13.84
C ASP A 503 -27.76 -4.83 13.74
N LEU A 504 -27.44 -4.37 12.52
CA LEU A 504 -26.97 -3.00 12.28
C LEU A 504 -28.01 -1.93 12.67
N GLU A 505 -29.30 -2.26 12.69
CA GLU A 505 -30.35 -1.31 13.09
C GLU A 505 -30.24 -0.90 14.56
N THR A 506 -29.61 -1.74 15.39
CA THR A 506 -29.48 -1.56 16.85
C THR A 506 -28.04 -1.40 17.32
N MET A 507 -27.05 -1.72 16.49
CA MET A 507 -25.64 -1.49 16.79
C MET A 507 -25.32 0.01 16.80
N ASP A 508 -24.45 0.44 17.73
CA ASP A 508 -24.02 1.84 17.84
C ASP A 508 -22.79 2.18 16.99
N GLY A 509 -22.22 1.19 16.28
CA GLY A 509 -21.06 1.35 15.41
C GLY A 509 -19.72 1.53 16.13
N LYS A 510 -19.68 1.48 17.47
CA LYS A 510 -18.43 1.61 18.22
C LYS A 510 -17.57 0.35 18.12
N PRO A 511 -16.25 0.46 18.37
CA PRO A 511 -15.41 -0.72 18.56
C PRO A 511 -15.98 -1.62 19.64
N ARG A 512 -15.92 -2.94 19.44
CA ARG A 512 -16.31 -3.90 20.48
C ARG A 512 -15.42 -3.69 21.71
N LYS A 513 -16.03 -3.77 22.90
CA LYS A 513 -15.30 -3.65 24.19
C LYS A 513 -14.13 -4.63 24.24
N GLY A 514 -12.93 -4.12 24.48
CA GLY A 514 -11.69 -4.92 24.57
C GLY A 514 -11.14 -5.42 23.22
N ALA A 515 -11.70 -4.98 22.10
CA ALA A 515 -11.17 -5.32 20.77
C ALA A 515 -10.00 -4.44 20.34
N LEU A 516 -9.87 -3.24 20.90
CA LEU A 516 -8.76 -2.34 20.62
C LEU A 516 -7.61 -2.59 21.61
N PRO A 517 -6.35 -2.43 21.16
CA PRO A 517 -5.20 -2.34 22.06
C PRO A 517 -5.23 -1.11 22.97
N SER A 518 -5.96 -0.05 22.58
CA SER A 518 -6.15 1.16 23.37
C SER A 518 -7.45 1.88 23.06
N ASP A 519 -8.21 2.25 24.10
CA ASP A 519 -9.45 3.04 23.97
C ASP A 519 -9.20 4.56 23.94
N THR A 520 -7.97 5.03 24.15
CA THR A 520 -7.62 6.48 24.14
C THR A 520 -7.04 6.94 22.81
N HIS A 521 -6.63 6.03 21.94
CA HIS A 521 -6.04 6.33 20.65
C HIS A 521 -7.07 6.38 19.50
N PRO A 522 -6.77 7.02 18.37
CA PRO A 522 -7.68 7.09 17.21
C PRO A 522 -7.93 5.69 16.61
N PRO A 523 -9.17 5.17 16.62
CA PRO A 523 -9.44 3.86 16.05
C PRO A 523 -9.55 3.94 14.52
N LEU A 524 -8.98 2.95 13.85
CA LEU A 524 -8.97 2.83 12.39
C LEU A 524 -9.59 1.49 12.00
N ILE A 525 -10.62 1.50 11.14
CA ILE A 525 -11.00 0.28 10.43
C ILE A 525 -10.10 0.21 9.20
N ASN A 526 -8.96 -0.45 9.32
CA ASN A 526 -8.08 -0.74 8.18
C ASN A 526 -8.47 -2.05 7.46
N GLU A 527 -9.30 -2.91 8.06
CA GLU A 527 -9.92 -4.05 7.37
C GLU A 527 -11.37 -4.31 7.80
N TYR A 528 -12.26 -4.51 6.83
CA TYR A 528 -13.59 -5.10 7.02
C TYR A 528 -14.06 -5.74 5.71
N GLY A 529 -14.99 -6.70 5.79
CA GLY A 529 -15.43 -7.45 4.61
C GLY A 529 -16.07 -8.79 4.95
N TRP A 530 -15.38 -9.88 4.59
CA TRP A 530 -15.77 -11.29 4.80
C TRP A 530 -16.77 -11.90 3.79
N LEU A 531 -16.96 -11.28 2.63
CA LEU A 531 -17.87 -11.80 1.59
C LEU A 531 -17.15 -12.04 0.26
N TRP A 532 -15.83 -12.24 0.28
CA TRP A 532 -15.00 -12.41 -0.93
C TRP A 532 -15.48 -13.53 -1.85
N LEU A 533 -15.62 -13.20 -3.13
CA LEU A 533 -15.89 -14.12 -4.23
C LEU A 533 -14.73 -14.00 -5.23
N ASN A 534 -14.39 -15.11 -5.89
CA ASN A 534 -13.56 -15.02 -7.10
C ASN A 534 -14.27 -14.16 -8.16
N ARG A 535 -13.50 -13.66 -9.13
CA ARG A 535 -14.00 -12.82 -10.23
C ARG A 535 -15.09 -13.51 -11.07
N ASP A 536 -15.15 -14.83 -11.06
CA ASP A 536 -16.20 -15.63 -11.71
C ASP A 536 -17.47 -15.81 -10.83
N GLY A 537 -17.50 -15.22 -9.64
CA GLY A 537 -18.58 -15.30 -8.66
C GLY A 537 -18.63 -16.61 -7.86
N THR A 538 -17.61 -17.46 -7.93
CA THR A 538 -17.49 -18.62 -7.03
C THR A 538 -17.01 -18.19 -5.63
N PRO A 539 -17.55 -18.78 -4.55
CA PRO A 539 -17.06 -18.50 -3.20
C PRO A 539 -15.60 -18.86 -2.97
N THR A 540 -14.94 -18.07 -2.13
CA THR A 540 -13.61 -18.36 -1.60
C THR A 540 -13.70 -19.35 -0.43
N LEU A 541 -12.57 -19.90 0.01
CA LEU A 541 -12.51 -20.83 1.14
C LEU A 541 -13.10 -20.25 2.44
N LEU A 542 -13.02 -18.93 2.63
CA LEU A 542 -13.55 -18.26 3.81
C LEU A 542 -15.06 -18.01 3.75
N THR A 543 -15.69 -18.15 2.58
CA THR A 543 -17.06 -17.66 2.35
C THR A 543 -18.02 -18.68 1.76
N GLU A 544 -17.55 -19.84 1.31
CA GLU A 544 -18.42 -20.91 0.79
C GLU A 544 -19.60 -21.22 1.72
N ASN A 545 -19.30 -21.50 3.00
CA ASN A 545 -20.34 -21.77 4.00
C ASN A 545 -21.16 -20.52 4.37
N VAL A 546 -20.61 -19.31 4.18
CA VAL A 546 -21.35 -18.06 4.40
C VAL A 546 -22.44 -17.90 3.34
N TYR A 547 -22.09 -18.09 2.06
CA TYR A 547 -23.04 -17.99 0.96
C TYR A 547 -24.09 -19.10 0.99
N ALA A 548 -23.72 -20.33 1.33
CA ALA A 548 -24.67 -21.43 1.48
C ALA A 548 -25.76 -21.10 2.53
N GLN A 549 -25.37 -20.43 3.63
CA GLN A 549 -26.32 -20.02 4.69
C GLN A 549 -27.14 -18.79 4.31
N LEU A 550 -26.58 -17.84 3.55
CA LEU A 550 -27.29 -16.62 3.14
C LEU A 550 -28.26 -16.86 1.99
N MET A 551 -27.91 -17.75 1.06
CA MET A 551 -28.59 -17.85 -0.25
C MET A 551 -29.03 -19.27 -0.61
N GLY A 552 -28.64 -20.29 0.16
CA GLY A 552 -28.77 -21.69 -0.24
C GLY A 552 -27.76 -22.08 -1.33
N THR A 553 -27.97 -23.26 -1.93
CA THR A 553 -27.05 -23.85 -2.91
C THR A 553 -27.44 -23.59 -4.37
N ASN A 554 -28.71 -23.28 -4.65
CA ASN A 554 -29.21 -23.07 -6.02
C ASN A 554 -29.19 -21.59 -6.42
N VAL A 555 -28.01 -20.97 -6.41
CA VAL A 555 -27.81 -19.56 -6.78
C VAL A 555 -26.70 -19.37 -7.80
N THR A 556 -26.93 -18.43 -8.72
CA THR A 556 -25.99 -18.08 -9.78
C THR A 556 -24.83 -17.24 -9.27
N ALA A 557 -23.72 -17.24 -10.01
CA ALA A 557 -22.57 -16.37 -9.75
C ALA A 557 -22.93 -14.88 -9.69
N ARG A 558 -23.78 -14.43 -10.62
CA ARG A 558 -24.22 -13.03 -10.70
C ARG A 558 -25.00 -12.61 -9.45
N GLN A 559 -25.94 -13.44 -8.99
CA GLN A 559 -26.68 -13.19 -7.76
C GLN A 559 -25.77 -13.07 -6.53
N ARG A 560 -24.71 -13.88 -6.43
CA ARG A 560 -23.72 -13.79 -5.35
C ARG A 560 -22.93 -12.48 -5.41
N LEU A 561 -22.45 -12.08 -6.59
CA LEU A 561 -21.72 -10.83 -6.78
C LEU A 561 -22.59 -9.60 -6.47
N ASP A 562 -23.86 -9.61 -6.89
CA ASP A 562 -24.81 -8.54 -6.58
C ASP A 562 -25.10 -8.44 -5.08
N LEU A 563 -25.29 -9.59 -4.41
CA LEU A 563 -25.45 -9.63 -2.96
C LEU A 563 -24.18 -9.14 -2.25
N TYR A 564 -23.00 -9.53 -2.73
CA TYR A 564 -21.74 -9.08 -2.17
C TYR A 564 -21.65 -7.55 -2.18
N ALA A 565 -21.82 -6.94 -3.35
CA ALA A 565 -21.77 -5.48 -3.52
C ALA A 565 -22.79 -4.77 -2.61
N TYR A 566 -24.03 -5.26 -2.58
CA TYR A 566 -25.10 -4.71 -1.75
C TYR A 566 -24.77 -4.76 -0.25
N LEU A 567 -24.39 -5.93 0.28
CA LEU A 567 -24.11 -6.11 1.70
C LEU A 567 -22.83 -5.38 2.13
N LEU A 568 -21.84 -5.30 1.25
CA LEU A 568 -20.60 -4.60 1.53
C LEU A 568 -20.79 -3.08 1.58
N ALA A 569 -21.54 -2.51 0.63
CA ALA A 569 -21.90 -1.09 0.66
C ALA A 569 -22.71 -0.74 1.90
N ALA A 570 -23.70 -1.55 2.27
CA ALA A 570 -24.47 -1.35 3.49
C ALA A 570 -23.59 -1.27 4.76
N LYS A 571 -22.60 -2.16 4.90
CA LYS A 571 -21.63 -2.10 6.01
C LYS A 571 -20.75 -0.85 5.93
N THR A 572 -20.35 -0.45 4.72
CA THR A 572 -19.53 0.75 4.48
C THR A 572 -20.28 2.01 4.89
N GLU A 573 -21.52 2.17 4.42
CA GLU A 573 -22.42 3.26 4.80
C GLU A 573 -22.60 3.32 6.33
N PHE A 574 -22.85 2.16 6.97
CA PHE A 574 -23.00 2.05 8.41
C PHE A 574 -21.76 2.58 9.16
N TRP A 575 -20.57 2.08 8.86
CA TRP A 575 -19.35 2.50 9.55
C TRP A 575 -19.04 3.99 9.35
N ARG A 576 -19.26 4.51 8.14
CA ARG A 576 -19.06 5.93 7.84
C ARG A 576 -20.09 6.81 8.57
N ALA A 577 -21.36 6.42 8.59
CA ALA A 577 -22.45 7.20 9.18
C ALA A 577 -22.30 7.44 10.68
N HIS A 578 -21.73 6.47 11.42
CA HIS A 578 -21.58 6.56 12.87
C HIS A 578 -20.38 7.40 13.33
N ARG A 579 -19.46 7.77 12.43
CA ARG A 579 -18.33 8.68 12.72
C ARG A 579 -17.45 8.26 13.92
N HIS A 580 -17.29 6.96 14.20
CA HIS A 580 -16.44 6.51 15.31
C HIS A 580 -14.96 6.37 14.95
N TYR A 581 -14.63 6.23 13.67
CA TYR A 581 -13.28 5.89 13.21
C TYR A 581 -12.60 7.05 12.48
N ALA A 582 -11.27 7.11 12.58
CA ALA A 582 -10.45 8.04 11.82
C ALA A 582 -10.43 7.69 10.32
N GLY A 583 -10.68 6.42 9.99
CA GLY A 583 -10.77 5.93 8.62
C GLY A 583 -11.60 4.65 8.51
N VAL A 584 -12.17 4.44 7.32
CA VAL A 584 -12.89 3.22 6.94
C VAL A 584 -12.30 2.68 5.64
N ILE A 585 -11.55 1.58 5.74
CA ILE A 585 -10.75 0.98 4.67
C ILE A 585 -11.20 -0.47 4.47
N HIS A 586 -11.72 -0.76 3.29
CA HIS A 586 -12.23 -2.08 2.92
C HIS A 586 -11.10 -3.08 2.66
N PHE A 587 -11.31 -4.34 3.00
CA PHE A 587 -10.45 -5.44 2.58
C PHE A 587 -11.21 -6.32 1.57
N VAL A 588 -10.82 -6.41 0.29
CA VAL A 588 -9.59 -5.92 -0.37
C VAL A 588 -9.86 -5.46 -1.82
N TYR A 589 -9.10 -4.49 -2.32
CA TYR A 589 -9.28 -3.92 -3.66
C TYR A 589 -8.48 -4.66 -4.74
N LEU A 590 -7.23 -5.06 -4.45
CA LEU A 590 -6.41 -5.87 -5.34
C LEU A 590 -5.76 -7.01 -4.56
N THR A 591 -6.01 -8.24 -5.00
CA THR A 591 -5.43 -9.50 -4.50
C THR A 591 -5.54 -10.56 -5.62
N CYS A 592 -5.16 -11.81 -5.37
CA CYS A 592 -5.36 -12.89 -6.32
C CYS A 592 -6.81 -13.39 -6.41
N SER A 593 -7.17 -13.98 -7.54
CA SER A 593 -8.43 -14.71 -7.75
C SER A 593 -8.16 -16.01 -8.52
N TYR A 594 -8.39 -17.16 -7.88
CA TYR A 594 -8.33 -18.49 -8.49
C TYR A 594 -9.04 -19.52 -7.59
N PRO A 595 -9.40 -20.71 -8.11
CA PRO A 595 -10.07 -21.75 -7.32
C PRO A 595 -9.31 -22.12 -6.04
N GLY A 596 -9.99 -22.09 -4.90
CA GLY A 596 -9.39 -22.44 -3.59
C GLY A 596 -8.58 -21.32 -2.93
N VAL A 597 -8.70 -20.06 -3.38
CA VAL A 597 -8.13 -18.91 -2.66
C VAL A 597 -8.95 -18.57 -1.40
N TYR A 598 -8.31 -17.91 -0.42
CA TYR A 598 -8.96 -17.47 0.82
C TYR A 598 -9.73 -16.16 0.68
N THR A 599 -9.18 -15.22 -0.08
CA THR A 599 -9.72 -13.87 -0.31
C THR A 599 -9.55 -13.50 -1.79
N ALA A 600 -10.39 -12.62 -2.30
CA ALA A 600 -10.42 -12.26 -3.72
C ALA A 600 -10.88 -10.80 -3.90
N ASP A 601 -10.52 -10.21 -5.05
CA ASP A 601 -10.84 -8.83 -5.39
C ASP A 601 -12.20 -8.66 -6.11
N HIS A 602 -12.49 -7.45 -6.58
CA HIS A 602 -13.79 -7.06 -7.15
C HIS A 602 -13.72 -6.70 -8.63
N PHE A 603 -12.74 -7.23 -9.38
CA PHE A 603 -12.62 -6.97 -10.80
C PHE A 603 -13.45 -7.94 -11.64
N ALA A 604 -14.19 -7.43 -12.61
CA ALA A 604 -14.69 -8.25 -13.72
C ALA A 604 -13.57 -8.55 -14.73
N ASP A 605 -12.65 -7.61 -14.93
CA ASP A 605 -11.42 -7.79 -15.71
C ASP A 605 -10.30 -6.93 -15.12
N VAL A 606 -9.41 -7.56 -14.37
CA VAL A 606 -8.28 -6.88 -13.72
C VAL A 606 -7.25 -6.37 -14.73
N THR A 607 -7.12 -7.01 -15.89
CA THR A 607 -6.13 -6.64 -16.93
C THR A 607 -6.49 -5.32 -17.60
N ARG A 608 -7.77 -4.95 -17.57
CA ARG A 608 -8.31 -3.69 -18.08
C ARG A 608 -8.82 -2.76 -16.99
N LEU A 609 -8.56 -3.09 -15.72
CA LEU A 609 -9.03 -2.33 -14.56
C LEU A 609 -10.54 -2.08 -14.58
N LYS A 610 -11.31 -3.09 -14.99
CA LYS A 610 -12.77 -3.04 -15.01
C LYS A 610 -13.31 -3.70 -13.75
N LEU A 611 -13.80 -2.89 -12.83
CA LEU A 611 -14.53 -3.37 -11.65
C LEU A 611 -15.81 -4.10 -12.04
N ASP A 612 -16.25 -5.01 -11.19
CA ASP A 612 -17.60 -5.55 -11.25
C ASP A 612 -18.62 -4.39 -11.22
N PRO A 613 -19.62 -4.37 -12.11
CA PRO A 613 -20.53 -3.22 -12.22
C PRO A 613 -21.38 -3.01 -10.97
N ALA A 614 -21.79 -4.07 -10.27
CA ALA A 614 -22.55 -3.92 -9.03
C ALA A 614 -21.65 -3.37 -7.92
N PHE A 615 -20.42 -3.85 -7.82
CA PHE A 615 -19.44 -3.29 -6.88
C PHE A 615 -19.19 -1.80 -7.15
N ALA A 616 -18.90 -1.43 -8.40
CA ALA A 616 -18.63 -0.05 -8.78
C ALA A 616 -19.80 0.90 -8.45
N ASP A 617 -21.04 0.47 -8.69
CA ASP A 617 -22.25 1.23 -8.35
C ASP A 617 -22.43 1.35 -6.83
N TYR A 618 -22.61 0.24 -6.12
CA TYR A 618 -22.93 0.27 -4.69
C TYR A 618 -21.82 0.87 -3.83
N MET A 619 -20.56 0.48 -4.07
CA MET A 619 -19.44 1.00 -3.29
C MET A 619 -19.04 2.41 -3.69
N GLY A 620 -19.25 2.79 -4.96
CA GLY A 620 -19.03 4.16 -5.43
C GLY A 620 -19.96 5.14 -4.73
N GLU A 621 -21.25 4.79 -4.60
CA GLU A 621 -22.20 5.58 -3.80
C GLU A 621 -21.83 5.58 -2.31
N ALA A 622 -21.49 4.43 -1.74
CA ALA A 622 -21.18 4.28 -0.32
C ALA A 622 -19.94 5.05 0.14
N PHE A 623 -19.07 5.49 -0.77
CA PHE A 623 -17.85 6.27 -0.47
C PHE A 623 -17.90 7.75 -0.90
N LYS A 624 -18.98 8.22 -1.52
CA LYS A 624 -19.15 9.65 -1.86
C LYS A 624 -18.91 10.56 -0.64
N PRO A 625 -18.31 11.76 -0.82
CA PRO A 625 -18.04 12.68 0.29
C PRO A 625 -19.27 13.10 1.09
N LEU A 626 -20.40 13.33 0.41
CA LEU A 626 -21.71 13.40 1.05
C LEU A 626 -22.25 11.97 1.15
N GLY A 627 -22.20 11.35 2.33
CA GLY A 627 -22.69 9.99 2.55
C GLY A 627 -24.16 9.96 2.98
N VAL A 628 -24.86 8.88 2.60
CA VAL A 628 -26.26 8.62 2.97
C VAL A 628 -26.35 7.19 3.50
N TYR A 629 -27.05 7.00 4.61
CA TYR A 629 -27.26 5.69 5.21
C TYR A 629 -28.71 5.54 5.69
N ILE A 630 -29.42 4.54 5.17
CA ILE A 630 -30.74 4.13 5.67
C ILE A 630 -30.53 3.09 6.77
N ASN A 631 -30.98 3.39 7.98
CA ASN A 631 -30.97 2.46 9.11
C ASN A 631 -32.21 1.54 9.07
N PHE A 632 -32.30 0.71 8.03
CA PHE A 632 -33.38 -0.26 7.83
C PHE A 632 -32.88 -1.45 7.01
N PHE A 633 -33.02 -2.65 7.57
CA PHE A 633 -32.55 -3.93 7.05
C PHE A 633 -33.57 -5.06 7.24
N GLN A 634 -34.74 -4.78 7.81
CA GLN A 634 -35.83 -5.74 7.86
C GLN A 634 -36.20 -6.18 6.44
N PRO A 635 -36.36 -7.50 6.20
CA PRO A 635 -36.63 -8.03 4.87
C PRO A 635 -38.04 -7.66 4.37
N THR A 636 -38.95 -7.31 5.28
CA THR A 636 -40.34 -7.00 4.97
C THR A 636 -40.76 -5.63 5.48
N LEU A 637 -41.67 -5.03 4.74
CA LEU A 637 -42.30 -3.76 5.08
C LEU A 637 -43.82 -3.92 5.01
N LYS A 638 -44.50 -3.78 6.15
CA LYS A 638 -45.96 -3.85 6.19
C LYS A 638 -46.60 -2.63 5.52
N ARG A 639 -47.61 -2.86 4.69
CA ARG A 639 -48.46 -1.79 4.15
C ARG A 639 -49.37 -1.19 5.23
N GLY A 640 -49.93 -0.02 4.96
CA GLY A 640 -50.89 0.64 5.84
C GLY A 640 -50.30 1.87 6.53
N GLN A 641 -50.05 1.80 7.84
CA GLN A 641 -49.74 2.99 8.66
C GLN A 641 -48.42 3.66 8.25
N PRO A 642 -48.30 5.01 8.43
CA PRO A 642 -47.06 5.72 8.21
C PRO A 642 -45.93 5.12 9.05
N ARG A 643 -44.79 4.83 8.41
CA ARG A 643 -43.57 4.37 9.08
C ARG A 643 -42.50 5.43 9.04
N GLU A 644 -41.89 5.70 10.19
CA GLU A 644 -40.71 6.55 10.29
C GLU A 644 -39.45 5.76 9.92
N PHE A 645 -38.63 6.32 9.03
CA PHE A 645 -37.32 5.81 8.66
C PHE A 645 -36.23 6.76 9.14
N ILE A 646 -35.18 6.19 9.72
CA ILE A 646 -33.98 6.91 10.11
C ILE A 646 -33.02 6.91 8.92
N VAL A 647 -32.70 8.11 8.43
CA VAL A 647 -31.70 8.33 7.38
C VAL A 647 -30.61 9.23 7.92
N MET A 648 -29.38 8.72 7.97
CA MET A 648 -28.21 9.47 8.42
C MET A 648 -27.47 10.03 7.21
N LEU A 649 -27.05 11.28 7.32
CA LEU A 649 -26.24 11.99 6.35
C LEU A 649 -24.91 12.37 6.97
N ILE A 650 -23.84 12.32 6.19
CA ILE A 650 -22.51 12.73 6.61
C ILE A 650 -21.85 13.61 5.55
N ASN A 651 -21.03 14.57 5.98
CA ASN A 651 -20.27 15.43 5.09
C ASN A 651 -18.77 15.26 5.38
N ASP A 652 -18.00 14.76 4.43
CA ASP A 652 -16.53 14.65 4.57
C ASP A 652 -15.77 15.91 4.15
N GLU A 653 -16.45 16.91 3.60
CA GLU A 653 -15.83 18.10 3.06
C GLU A 653 -15.72 19.21 4.12
N ALA A 654 -14.73 20.09 3.94
CA ALA A 654 -14.46 21.22 4.82
C ALA A 654 -15.41 22.42 4.56
N ILE A 655 -16.49 22.23 3.81
CA ILE A 655 -17.52 23.24 3.54
C ILE A 655 -18.90 22.67 3.87
N PRO A 656 -19.84 23.48 4.38
CA PRO A 656 -21.21 23.04 4.62
C PRO A 656 -21.90 22.58 3.33
N GLN A 657 -22.76 21.57 3.46
CA GLN A 657 -23.55 21.00 2.37
C GLN A 657 -25.04 21.17 2.65
N ARG A 658 -25.79 21.61 1.65
CA ARG A 658 -27.25 21.79 1.73
C ARG A 658 -27.94 21.24 0.51
N GLY A 659 -29.18 20.77 0.69
CA GLY A 659 -29.88 20.10 -0.39
C GLY A 659 -31.24 19.57 -0.01
N GLN A 660 -31.71 18.61 -0.80
CA GLN A 660 -32.97 17.92 -0.56
C GLN A 660 -32.73 16.42 -0.46
N LEU A 661 -33.14 15.85 0.67
CA LEU A 661 -33.19 14.42 0.89
C LEU A 661 -34.54 13.90 0.44
N THR A 662 -34.53 12.92 -0.45
CA THR A 662 -35.72 12.18 -0.90
C THR A 662 -35.64 10.76 -0.38
N LEU A 663 -36.70 10.27 0.25
CA LEU A 663 -36.89 8.84 0.55
C LEU A 663 -38.05 8.33 -0.30
N SER A 664 -37.83 7.31 -1.11
CA SER A 664 -38.84 6.66 -1.95
C SER A 664 -38.87 5.15 -1.72
N LEU A 665 -40.05 4.57 -1.94
CA LEU A 665 -40.23 3.13 -2.15
C LEU A 665 -40.59 2.91 -3.60
N GLU A 666 -39.83 2.09 -4.30
CA GLU A 666 -39.93 1.89 -5.73
C GLU A 666 -40.07 0.41 -6.08
N THR A 667 -40.87 0.06 -7.09
CA THR A 667 -40.90 -1.30 -7.63
C THR A 667 -39.55 -1.64 -8.29
N ARG A 668 -39.28 -2.92 -8.56
CA ARG A 668 -38.10 -3.33 -9.37
C ARG A 668 -38.02 -2.64 -10.74
N SER A 669 -39.15 -2.24 -11.32
CA SER A 669 -39.19 -1.50 -12.60
C SER A 669 -38.89 0.00 -12.45
N GLY A 670 -38.68 0.49 -11.23
CA GLY A 670 -38.42 1.89 -10.92
C GLY A 670 -39.68 2.75 -10.74
N THR A 671 -40.87 2.16 -10.67
CA THR A 671 -42.12 2.89 -10.41
C THR A 671 -42.17 3.31 -8.96
N VAL A 672 -42.33 4.60 -8.67
CA VAL A 672 -42.42 5.13 -7.31
C VAL A 672 -43.80 4.82 -6.73
N LEU A 673 -43.84 4.04 -5.64
CA LEU A 673 -45.07 3.70 -4.90
C LEU A 673 -45.37 4.69 -3.79
N ALA A 674 -44.33 5.19 -3.13
CA ALA A 674 -44.43 6.20 -2.08
C ALA A 674 -43.17 7.05 -2.07
N GLN A 675 -43.30 8.32 -1.72
CA GLN A 675 -42.14 9.22 -1.60
C GLN A 675 -42.40 10.33 -0.57
N THR A 676 -41.33 10.72 0.11
CA THR A 676 -41.28 11.91 0.96
C THR A 676 -39.97 12.67 0.74
N LYS A 677 -39.98 13.96 1.06
CA LYS A 677 -38.83 14.86 0.87
C LYS A 677 -38.63 15.73 2.09
N GLN A 678 -37.37 16.00 2.43
CA GLN A 678 -36.99 16.90 3.50
C GLN A 678 -35.76 17.71 3.06
N PRO A 679 -35.71 19.04 3.26
CA PRO A 679 -34.46 19.78 3.10
C PRO A 679 -33.44 19.37 4.17
N PHE A 680 -32.15 19.44 3.85
CA PHE A 680 -31.06 19.23 4.81
C PHE A 680 -30.00 20.31 4.70
N GLU A 681 -29.29 20.53 5.81
CA GLU A 681 -28.11 21.38 5.91
C GLU A 681 -27.18 20.72 6.92
N ILE A 682 -25.97 20.37 6.48
CA ILE A 682 -24.96 19.66 7.25
C ILE A 682 -23.71 20.52 7.26
N GLU A 683 -23.21 20.79 8.46
CA GLU A 683 -21.96 21.52 8.65
C GLU A 683 -20.77 20.85 7.95
N ALA A 684 -19.72 21.61 7.73
CA ALA A 684 -18.42 21.08 7.31
C ALA A 684 -18.00 19.93 8.24
N LEU A 685 -17.58 18.79 7.68
CA LEU A 685 -17.16 17.60 8.44
C LEU A 685 -18.25 17.00 9.35
N GLY A 686 -19.50 17.43 9.20
CA GLY A 686 -20.60 17.12 10.09
C GLY A 686 -21.33 15.81 9.79
N ALA A 687 -22.34 15.55 10.60
CA ALA A 687 -23.32 14.48 10.42
C ALA A 687 -24.70 14.97 10.86
N GLN A 688 -25.76 14.45 10.25
CA GLN A 688 -27.15 14.78 10.56
C GLN A 688 -28.03 13.52 10.47
N THR A 689 -28.92 13.33 11.44
CA THR A 689 -29.94 12.27 11.41
C THR A 689 -31.29 12.86 11.04
N CYS A 690 -31.89 12.36 9.97
CA CYS A 690 -33.21 12.75 9.49
C CYS A 690 -34.22 11.64 9.77
N LYS A 691 -35.45 12.03 10.11
CA LYS A 691 -36.58 11.14 10.34
C LYS A 691 -37.61 11.42 9.26
N LEU A 692 -37.81 10.47 8.35
CA LEU A 692 -38.72 10.62 7.23
C LEU A 692 -39.86 9.62 7.35
N SER A 693 -41.09 10.12 7.38
CA SER A 693 -42.29 9.29 7.40
C SER A 693 -42.73 8.93 5.99
N LEU A 694 -42.90 7.64 5.73
CA LEU A 694 -43.37 7.10 4.46
C LEU A 694 -44.58 6.20 4.71
N THR A 695 -45.65 6.41 3.93
CA THR A 695 -46.86 5.58 3.98
C THR A 695 -46.89 4.68 2.76
N VAL A 696 -46.93 3.36 2.97
CA VAL A 696 -46.97 2.36 1.89
C VAL A 696 -48.42 1.90 1.72
N SER A 697 -49.09 2.39 0.68
CA SER A 697 -50.53 2.20 0.48
C SER A 697 -50.90 1.09 -0.50
N GLN A 698 -49.93 0.53 -1.23
CA GLN A 698 -50.17 -0.46 -2.29
C GLN A 698 -49.25 -1.67 -2.10
N ASP A 699 -49.72 -2.84 -2.54
CA ASP A 699 -48.86 -3.99 -2.73
C ASP A 699 -47.89 -3.70 -3.88
N GLY A 700 -46.62 -4.06 -3.68
CA GLY A 700 -45.54 -3.84 -4.63
C GLY A 700 -44.61 -5.05 -4.75
N GLY A 701 -44.87 -6.16 -4.04
CA GLY A 701 -43.95 -7.27 -3.93
C GLY A 701 -42.55 -6.82 -3.50
N ASP A 702 -41.51 -7.29 -4.19
CA ASP A 702 -40.14 -6.86 -3.99
C ASP A 702 -39.92 -5.41 -4.46
N CYS A 703 -39.62 -4.54 -3.51
CA CYS A 703 -39.40 -3.12 -3.69
C CYS A 703 -37.99 -2.68 -3.26
N LEU A 704 -37.59 -1.51 -3.74
CA LEU A 704 -36.38 -0.81 -3.37
C LEU A 704 -36.75 0.40 -2.51
N LEU A 705 -36.40 0.36 -1.23
CA LEU A 705 -36.38 1.54 -0.38
C LEU A 705 -35.10 2.34 -0.69
N LYS A 706 -35.25 3.57 -1.18
CA LYS A 706 -34.16 4.38 -1.71
C LYS A 706 -34.13 5.76 -1.08
N ALA A 707 -32.96 6.16 -0.59
CA ALA A 707 -32.70 7.50 -0.10
C ALA A 707 -31.73 8.19 -1.07
N VAL A 708 -32.08 9.39 -1.51
CA VAL A 708 -31.26 10.20 -2.42
C VAL A 708 -31.07 11.59 -1.82
N ALA A 709 -29.82 11.96 -1.53
CA ALA A 709 -29.46 13.30 -1.13
C ALA A 709 -29.01 14.09 -2.37
N HIS A 710 -29.78 15.08 -2.80
CA HIS A 710 -29.46 15.97 -3.92
C HIS A 710 -28.78 17.23 -3.42
N HIS A 711 -27.60 17.58 -3.96
CA HIS A 711 -26.86 18.79 -3.60
C HIS A 711 -26.04 19.31 -4.79
N GLY A 712 -26.07 20.61 -5.08
CA GLY A 712 -25.19 21.24 -6.08
C GLY A 712 -25.13 20.55 -7.46
N GLY A 713 -26.26 19.99 -7.94
CA GLY A 713 -26.32 19.24 -9.20
C GLY A 713 -25.79 17.79 -9.15
N LYS A 714 -25.36 17.32 -7.99
CA LYS A 714 -24.92 15.95 -7.70
C LYS A 714 -25.94 15.23 -6.82
N SER A 715 -25.80 13.92 -6.70
CA SER A 715 -26.56 13.12 -5.73
C SER A 715 -25.74 11.97 -5.14
N THR A 716 -26.12 11.55 -3.94
CA THR A 716 -25.68 10.28 -3.33
C THR A 716 -26.90 9.41 -3.06
N VAL A 717 -26.77 8.11 -3.32
CA VAL A 717 -27.86 7.13 -3.24
C VAL A 717 -27.54 6.04 -2.22
N CYS A 718 -28.49 5.75 -1.32
CA CYS A 718 -28.49 4.58 -0.45
C CYS A 718 -29.73 3.74 -0.73
N ARG A 719 -29.61 2.41 -0.71
CA ARG A 719 -30.65 1.49 -1.18
C ARG A 719 -30.84 0.30 -0.24
N ARG A 720 -32.08 -0.16 -0.06
CA ARG A 720 -32.44 -1.37 0.70
C ARG A 720 -33.52 -2.15 -0.02
N TRP A 721 -33.30 -3.44 -0.23
CA TRP A 721 -34.31 -4.34 -0.78
C TRP A 721 -35.28 -4.79 0.30
N VAL A 722 -36.58 -4.65 0.04
CA VAL A 722 -37.65 -4.97 0.99
C VAL A 722 -38.82 -5.60 0.24
N THR A 723 -39.49 -6.59 0.82
CA THR A 723 -40.75 -7.11 0.29
C THR A 723 -41.92 -6.46 1.02
N VAL A 724 -42.83 -5.82 0.28
CA VAL A 724 -44.05 -5.25 0.87
C VAL A 724 -45.01 -6.39 1.19
N THR A 725 -45.51 -6.43 2.43
CA THR A 725 -46.46 -7.45 2.89
C THR A 725 -47.70 -6.82 3.52
N ASP A 726 -48.75 -7.62 3.67
CA ASP A 726 -49.99 -7.25 4.37
C ASP A 726 -49.79 -6.84 5.84
#